data_AF-A0A4R4UH93-F1
#
_entry.id   AF-A0A4R4UH93-F1
#
_cell.length_a   1.000
_cell.length_b   1.000
_cell.length_c   1.000
_cell.angle_alpha   90.00
_cell.angle_beta   90.00
_cell.angle_gamma   90.00
#
_symmetry.space_group_name_H-M   'P 1'
#
loop_
_entity.id
_entity.type
_entity.pdbx_description
1 polymer ?
#
loop_
_entity_poly.entity_id
_entity_poly.type
_entity_poly.pdbx_seq_one_letter_code
_entity_poly.pdbx_strand_id
1 'polypeptide(L)'
;MWVVHALCDSPDRLLVWAEDSELPARLPGRAPAGVLAHPFAVPADELLEALAVEGVAADGAELALPSFAAAPVASPELVRDPLTADAAPRGKLRLRHWQVPVVAIRPSALPELLAAELPGCRIGSDARFLRELADFAEALVAGGRVLPSLTSEDERPAARWTPALSGSDSARFVALRESMPHALRAAGGGAPEEVLHAALNALVDSIARSRLAGELTDGRGVAAGWLNALSGEPHFDGDRAQLRELAHQLESWRSGLAGQSPLRTCFRLHAPDDDDPDWIVEFMLQAVDDPGVLISAQDVWADNTQVLRRWVDQPQELLLAELGRASRICPELDTALRSSHPTELVLDTEGAYEFLSRAAQLDQAGFAVLLPSWWGRSQRRLGLKLNATSSGTAGTVTKESGIDKNALIDYRWEMALGNETLTKDELAELAAAKVPLVRMRGRWVQVDRKRLAAGLAMLERDATGQMTALDLLKQAGGEGEEQRPLPVVEVNATGWLGELMSGLADQHLEPVDPPAGFGAALRPYQRRGLAWLAFLNRLGLGGCLADDMGLGKTVQLLALEALARQEEPRPPTLLVCPMSVVGNWQREAERFAPGLRVHVHHGGRRLSGEDLREEVERYDLVITTYPLAARDSDALREIRWERVVLDEAQNIKNSASRQARAVRGLSARQRIALTGTPVENRLAELWSIMDFANPGILGSLSTFRARYAVPVERDGDTDAAARLRRVTGPFVLRRVKTDPAVISDLPDKIEVKQLCNLTSEQATLYQAVVDDMLARIAESEGMERRGLVLATMSKLKQVCNHPAQLLSDGSALPGRSGKLARLEELLESVLAEGDKALVFTQFAEFGGHLVPHLSARFDTEVPFLHGGTPKKARDTMVERFQDPDGPKIFLLSLKAGGTGLTLTAANHVIHLDRWWNPAVEDQATDRAFRIGQRQDVQVRKLTCIGTLEEKIDKMIEDKKALAQLVVGSGENWLTELSTQQLRELVTLDAEATGA
;
A
#
# COMPACT_ATOMS: atom_id res chain seq x y z
N MET A 1 32.48 -3.15 -3.83
CA MET A 1 31.07 -3.59 -3.70
C MET A 1 30.69 -4.31 -4.97
N TRP A 2 30.16 -5.53 -4.87
CA TRP A 2 29.84 -6.35 -6.04
C TRP A 2 28.36 -6.33 -6.41
N VAL A 3 28.04 -6.49 -7.69
CA VAL A 3 26.67 -6.77 -8.16
C VAL A 3 26.66 -8.14 -8.81
N VAL A 4 25.86 -9.05 -8.27
CA VAL A 4 25.76 -10.46 -8.72
C VAL A 4 24.60 -10.60 -9.70
N HIS A 5 24.89 -11.22 -10.84
CA HIS A 5 24.02 -11.46 -11.98
C HIS A 5 23.88 -12.95 -12.25
N ALA A 6 22.76 -13.37 -12.83
CA ALA A 6 22.49 -14.78 -13.09
C ALA A 6 21.74 -14.98 -14.42
N LEU A 7 22.07 -16.06 -15.11
CA LEU A 7 21.65 -16.37 -16.47
C LEU A 7 21.25 -17.85 -16.55
N CYS A 8 20.34 -18.19 -17.45
CA CYS A 8 20.07 -19.58 -17.82
C CYS A 8 20.94 -19.96 -19.02
N ASP A 9 21.64 -21.10 -18.93
CA ASP A 9 22.54 -21.58 -19.99
C ASP A 9 22.03 -22.90 -20.58
N SER A 10 21.80 -23.89 -19.73
CA SER A 10 21.24 -25.18 -20.15
C SER A 10 20.22 -25.70 -19.13
N PRO A 11 19.43 -26.74 -19.47
CA PRO A 11 18.45 -27.33 -18.55
C PRO A 11 19.04 -27.74 -17.19
N ASP A 12 20.33 -28.10 -17.15
CA ASP A 12 21.00 -28.60 -15.96
C ASP A 12 21.90 -27.55 -15.28
N ARG A 13 22.02 -26.33 -15.84
CA ARG A 13 23.03 -25.35 -15.42
C ARG A 13 22.57 -23.89 -15.54
N LEU A 14 22.71 -23.15 -14.44
CA LEU A 14 22.65 -21.69 -14.42
C LEU A 14 24.06 -21.10 -14.32
N LEU A 15 24.27 -19.95 -14.93
CA LEU A 15 25.54 -19.21 -14.87
C LEU A 15 25.38 -17.98 -14.00
N VAL A 16 26.35 -17.76 -13.10
CA VAL A 16 26.41 -16.60 -12.21
C VAL A 16 27.68 -15.83 -12.49
N TRP A 17 27.60 -14.51 -12.55
CA TRP A 17 28.76 -13.62 -12.69
C TRP A 17 28.58 -12.37 -11.83
N ALA A 18 29.63 -11.57 -11.63
CA ALA A 18 29.52 -10.35 -10.83
C ALA A 18 30.31 -9.17 -11.41
N GLU A 19 29.82 -7.95 -11.14
CA GLU A 19 30.52 -6.69 -11.40
C GLU A 19 31.14 -6.11 -10.13
N ASP A 20 32.36 -5.56 -10.19
CA ASP A 20 32.99 -4.84 -9.09
C ASP A 20 33.02 -3.31 -9.31
N SER A 21 32.55 -2.56 -8.31
CA SER A 21 32.59 -1.10 -8.27
C SER A 21 34.02 -0.52 -8.29
N GLU A 22 35.02 -1.29 -7.84
CA GLU A 22 36.42 -0.85 -7.71
C GLU A 22 37.22 -1.02 -9.02
N LEU A 23 36.71 -1.80 -9.98
CA LEU A 23 37.36 -2.00 -11.27
C LEU A 23 37.14 -0.80 -12.23
N PRO A 24 38.13 -0.45 -13.08
CA PRO A 24 38.14 0.79 -13.85
C PRO A 24 36.99 0.92 -14.85
N ALA A 25 36.41 2.13 -14.96
CA ALA A 25 35.21 2.43 -15.75
C ALA A 25 35.42 2.47 -17.28
N ARG A 26 36.66 2.32 -17.76
CA ARG A 26 37.04 2.45 -19.17
C ARG A 26 38.20 1.51 -19.52
N LEU A 27 38.19 1.01 -20.74
CA LEU A 27 39.38 0.38 -21.31
C LEU A 27 40.39 1.47 -21.72
N PRO A 28 41.69 1.32 -21.39
CA PRO A 28 42.71 2.24 -21.89
C PRO A 28 42.89 2.06 -23.41
N GLY A 29 42.60 3.12 -24.19
CA GLY A 29 42.81 3.15 -25.64
C GLY A 29 41.55 2.95 -26.49
N ARG A 30 41.73 2.76 -27.81
CA ARG A 30 40.62 2.51 -28.76
C ARG A 30 40.32 1.02 -28.78
N ALA A 31 39.06 0.63 -28.49
CA ALA A 31 38.63 -0.76 -28.46
C ALA A 31 38.97 -1.50 -29.78
N PRO A 32 39.68 -2.65 -29.75
CA PRO A 32 39.93 -3.49 -30.92
C PRO A 32 38.63 -4.02 -31.55
N ALA A 33 38.71 -4.53 -32.78
CA ALA A 33 37.61 -5.29 -33.38
C ALA A 33 37.64 -6.74 -32.86
N GLY A 34 36.70 -7.11 -31.99
CA GLY A 34 36.55 -8.47 -31.41
C GLY A 34 35.72 -8.49 -30.12
N VAL A 35 35.43 -9.67 -29.58
CA VAL A 35 34.82 -9.85 -28.24
C VAL A 35 35.88 -9.53 -27.18
N LEU A 36 35.56 -8.64 -26.23
CA LEU A 36 36.49 -8.16 -25.21
C LEU A 36 36.08 -8.67 -23.83
N ALA A 37 37.06 -8.88 -22.94
CA ALA A 37 36.77 -9.16 -21.54
C ALA A 37 36.02 -7.98 -20.90
N HIS A 38 35.00 -8.28 -20.11
CA HIS A 38 34.20 -7.27 -19.44
C HIS A 38 35.04 -6.56 -18.36
N PRO A 39 35.25 -5.23 -18.45
CA PRO A 39 36.20 -4.51 -17.60
C PRO A 39 35.78 -4.44 -16.12
N PHE A 40 34.51 -4.71 -15.81
CA PHE A 40 34.01 -4.71 -14.43
C PHE A 40 33.85 -6.12 -13.86
N ALA A 41 34.11 -7.18 -14.63
CA ALA A 41 33.75 -8.52 -14.19
C ALA A 41 34.74 -9.10 -13.16
N VAL A 42 34.19 -9.65 -12.09
CA VAL A 42 34.92 -10.39 -11.05
C VAL A 42 35.41 -11.73 -11.63
N PRO A 43 36.64 -12.17 -11.33
CA PRO A 43 37.14 -13.50 -11.67
C PRO A 43 36.24 -14.63 -11.14
N ALA A 44 36.10 -15.73 -11.89
CA ALA A 44 35.16 -16.80 -11.54
C ALA A 44 35.56 -17.59 -10.28
N ASP A 45 36.85 -17.68 -9.98
CA ASP A 45 37.42 -18.30 -8.77
C ASP A 45 37.13 -17.46 -7.52
N GLU A 46 37.35 -16.15 -7.59
CA GLU A 46 37.00 -15.21 -6.50
C GLU A 46 35.48 -15.18 -6.25
N LEU A 47 34.69 -15.24 -7.32
CA LEU A 47 33.23 -15.32 -7.21
C LEU A 47 32.78 -16.63 -6.57
N LEU A 48 33.33 -17.78 -6.99
CA LEU A 48 32.97 -19.09 -6.44
C LEU A 48 33.27 -19.18 -4.93
N GLU A 49 34.39 -18.63 -4.48
CA GLU A 49 34.73 -18.56 -3.04
C GLU A 49 33.74 -17.66 -2.27
N ALA A 50 33.34 -16.53 -2.84
CA ALA A 50 32.42 -15.59 -2.20
C ALA A 50 30.96 -16.09 -2.14
N LEU A 51 30.50 -16.88 -3.12
CA LEU A 51 29.12 -17.36 -3.18
C LEU A 51 28.83 -18.52 -2.21
N ALA A 52 29.86 -19.24 -1.74
CA ALA A 52 29.74 -20.36 -0.79
C ALA A 52 28.70 -21.44 -1.18
N VAL A 53 28.52 -21.70 -2.48
CA VAL A 53 27.61 -22.72 -3.03
C VAL A 53 28.36 -23.78 -3.84
N GLU A 54 27.76 -24.97 -4.02
CA GLU A 54 28.27 -25.98 -4.95
C GLU A 54 28.20 -25.47 -6.40
N GLY A 55 29.37 -25.22 -7.00
CA GLY A 55 29.49 -24.76 -8.39
C GLY A 55 30.88 -25.02 -8.97
N VAL A 56 31.01 -24.80 -10.29
CA VAL A 56 32.27 -24.98 -11.02
C VAL A 56 32.56 -23.71 -11.82
N ALA A 57 33.79 -23.19 -11.73
CA ALA A 57 34.24 -22.11 -12.60
C ALA A 57 34.29 -22.59 -14.07
N ALA A 58 33.70 -21.83 -14.99
CA ALA A 58 33.64 -22.20 -16.41
C ALA A 58 34.36 -21.16 -17.29
N ASP A 59 34.62 -21.51 -18.56
CA ASP A 59 35.44 -20.76 -19.53
C ASP A 59 34.89 -19.36 -19.95
N GLY A 60 33.83 -18.90 -19.28
CA GLY A 60 33.18 -17.60 -19.47
C GLY A 60 31.99 -17.64 -20.42
N ALA A 61 31.11 -16.65 -20.32
CA ALA A 61 29.95 -16.47 -21.18
C ALA A 61 30.10 -15.20 -22.04
N GLU A 62 29.62 -15.27 -23.29
CA GLU A 62 29.53 -14.11 -24.17
C GLU A 62 28.18 -13.41 -23.95
N LEU A 63 28.21 -12.14 -23.54
CA LEU A 63 27.01 -11.34 -23.26
C LEU A 63 26.95 -10.10 -24.16
N ALA A 64 25.82 -9.92 -24.85
CA ALA A 64 25.47 -8.69 -25.56
C ALA A 64 24.98 -7.63 -24.57
N LEU A 65 25.85 -6.71 -24.15
CA LEU A 65 25.57 -5.68 -23.15
C LEU A 65 25.54 -4.27 -23.76
N PRO A 66 24.67 -3.38 -23.26
CA PRO A 66 24.62 -1.98 -23.69
C PRO A 66 25.96 -1.30 -23.42
N SER A 67 26.55 -0.71 -24.45
CA SER A 67 27.90 -0.18 -24.40
C SER A 67 28.02 1.16 -25.12
N PHE A 68 28.84 2.04 -24.56
CA PHE A 68 29.38 3.20 -25.25
C PHE A 68 30.59 2.79 -26.12
N ALA A 69 31.09 3.72 -26.93
CA ALA A 69 32.20 3.43 -27.85
C ALA A 69 33.47 2.89 -27.16
N ALA A 70 33.67 3.21 -25.87
CA ALA A 70 34.88 2.90 -25.10
C ALA A 70 34.66 2.09 -23.80
N ALA A 71 33.42 1.74 -23.43
CA ALA A 71 33.11 1.02 -22.18
C ALA A 71 31.67 0.45 -22.18
N PRO A 72 31.39 -0.64 -21.44
CA PRO A 72 30.03 -1.07 -21.16
C PRO A 72 29.33 -0.10 -20.21
N VAL A 73 28.00 -0.11 -20.21
CA VAL A 73 27.18 0.60 -19.23
C VAL A 73 27.18 -0.20 -17.94
N ALA A 74 27.49 0.44 -16.81
CA ALA A 74 27.42 -0.20 -15.49
C ALA A 74 25.98 -0.56 -15.13
N SER A 75 25.78 -1.67 -14.41
CA SER A 75 24.44 -2.01 -13.92
C SER A 75 23.89 -0.93 -12.98
N PRO A 76 22.57 -0.69 -12.96
CA PRO A 76 21.93 0.30 -12.08
C PRO A 76 22.23 0.11 -10.59
N GLU A 77 22.48 -1.13 -10.17
CA GLU A 77 22.78 -1.52 -8.80
C GLU A 77 24.22 -1.20 -8.36
N LEU A 78 25.13 -0.97 -9.32
CA LEU A 78 26.56 -0.77 -9.11
C LEU A 78 26.82 0.68 -8.63
N VAL A 79 27.05 0.85 -7.32
CA VAL A 79 27.36 2.16 -6.73
C VAL A 79 28.86 2.40 -6.77
N ARG A 80 29.27 3.45 -7.48
CA ARG A 80 30.66 3.92 -7.55
C ARG A 80 30.80 5.23 -6.78
N ASP A 81 31.97 5.43 -6.17
CA ASP A 81 32.28 6.69 -5.47
C ASP A 81 32.46 7.82 -6.50
N PRO A 82 31.66 8.90 -6.45
CA PRO A 82 31.72 9.99 -7.40
C PRO A 82 33.05 10.78 -7.39
N LEU A 83 33.89 10.62 -6.35
CA LEU A 83 35.20 11.26 -6.25
C LEU A 83 36.32 10.46 -6.93
N THR A 84 36.13 9.16 -7.13
CA THR A 84 37.09 8.26 -7.80
C THR A 84 36.59 7.78 -9.16
N ALA A 85 35.31 8.01 -9.47
CA ALA A 85 34.72 7.67 -10.76
C ALA A 85 35.27 8.57 -11.88
N ASP A 86 35.93 7.95 -12.87
CA ASP A 86 36.22 8.59 -14.15
C ASP A 86 34.93 9.18 -14.75
N ALA A 87 35.07 10.24 -15.56
CA ALA A 87 33.93 10.84 -16.25
C ALA A 87 33.11 9.77 -16.99
N ALA A 88 31.78 9.83 -16.88
CA ALA A 88 30.90 8.87 -17.56
C ALA A 88 31.21 8.81 -19.07
N PRO A 89 31.30 7.62 -19.68
CA PRO A 89 31.50 7.49 -21.11
C PRO A 89 30.34 8.18 -21.86
N ARG A 90 30.65 8.99 -22.88
CA ARG A 90 29.65 9.71 -23.70
C ARG A 90 29.56 9.08 -25.09
N GLY A 91 28.37 9.03 -25.68
CA GLY A 91 28.17 8.62 -27.07
C GLY A 91 26.89 7.82 -27.30
N LYS A 92 26.71 7.36 -28.55
CA LYS A 92 25.55 6.53 -28.94
C LYS A 92 25.69 5.13 -28.35
N LEU A 93 24.65 4.69 -27.63
CA LEU A 93 24.56 3.34 -27.08
C LEU A 93 24.36 2.31 -28.20
N ARG A 94 25.07 1.19 -28.10
CA ARG A 94 24.92 0.02 -28.96
C ARG A 94 25.16 -1.24 -28.14
N LEU A 95 24.53 -2.36 -28.52
CA LEU A 95 24.89 -3.66 -27.97
C LEU A 95 26.28 -4.05 -28.48
N ARG A 96 27.13 -4.50 -27.56
CA ARG A 96 28.43 -5.11 -27.86
C ARG A 96 28.58 -6.40 -27.06
N HIS A 97 29.28 -7.35 -27.65
CA HIS A 97 29.53 -8.63 -27.02
C HIS A 97 30.77 -8.54 -26.11
N TRP A 98 30.60 -9.00 -24.88
CA TRP A 98 31.63 -9.03 -23.85
C TRP A 98 31.78 -10.45 -23.30
N GLN A 99 33.01 -10.88 -23.06
CA GLN A 99 33.30 -12.11 -22.34
C GLN A 99 33.26 -11.81 -20.83
N VAL A 100 32.40 -12.50 -20.09
CA VAL A 100 32.36 -12.45 -18.62
C VAL A 100 32.81 -13.80 -18.03
N PRO A 101 33.65 -13.82 -16.98
CA PRO A 101 33.87 -15.02 -16.18
C PRO A 101 32.57 -15.46 -15.52
N VAL A 102 32.29 -16.76 -15.47
CA VAL A 102 31.05 -17.30 -14.90
C VAL A 102 31.31 -18.48 -13.98
N VAL A 103 30.46 -18.61 -12.97
CA VAL A 103 30.33 -19.79 -12.11
C VAL A 103 29.07 -20.54 -12.51
N ALA A 104 29.23 -21.81 -12.86
CA ALA A 104 28.12 -22.70 -13.17
C ALA A 104 27.58 -23.35 -11.89
N ILE A 105 26.27 -23.22 -11.64
CA ILE A 105 25.56 -23.83 -10.51
C ILE A 105 24.36 -24.64 -10.99
N ARG A 106 23.88 -25.56 -10.14
CA ARG A 106 22.60 -26.25 -10.38
C ARG A 106 21.42 -25.29 -10.17
N PRO A 107 20.35 -25.35 -10.98
CA PRO A 107 19.19 -24.47 -10.82
C PRO A 107 18.55 -24.55 -9.42
N SER A 108 18.50 -25.73 -8.80
CA SER A 108 17.97 -25.93 -7.44
C SER A 108 18.77 -25.23 -6.33
N ALA A 109 20.03 -24.84 -6.56
CA ALA A 109 20.85 -24.12 -5.58
C ALA A 109 20.58 -22.59 -5.56
N LEU A 110 19.82 -22.08 -6.54
CA LEU A 110 19.56 -20.66 -6.70
C LEU A 110 18.82 -20.01 -5.51
N PRO A 111 17.77 -20.63 -4.91
CA PRO A 111 17.10 -20.05 -3.76
C PRO A 111 18.01 -19.90 -2.54
N GLU A 112 18.89 -20.88 -2.31
CA GLU A 112 19.87 -20.87 -1.20
C GLU A 112 20.92 -19.75 -1.41
N LEU A 113 21.44 -19.65 -2.63
CA LEU A 113 22.36 -18.59 -3.04
C LEU A 113 21.80 -17.17 -2.82
N LEU A 114 20.51 -16.97 -3.10
CA LEU A 114 19.86 -15.66 -3.05
C LEU A 114 19.15 -15.36 -1.72
N ALA A 115 19.16 -16.31 -0.78
CA ALA A 115 18.73 -16.15 0.60
C ALA A 115 19.88 -15.80 1.55
N ALA A 116 21.12 -16.16 1.19
CA ALA A 116 22.31 -15.81 1.97
C ALA A 116 22.58 -14.29 1.96
N GLU A 117 22.84 -13.70 3.14
CA GLU A 117 23.37 -12.33 3.21
C GLU A 117 24.82 -12.35 2.70
N LEU A 118 25.03 -12.01 1.43
CA LEU A 118 26.36 -11.85 0.84
C LEU A 118 26.94 -10.47 1.21
N PRO A 119 27.88 -10.37 2.18
CA PRO A 119 28.36 -9.08 2.67
C PRO A 119 29.08 -8.33 1.55
N GLY A 120 28.75 -7.04 1.36
CA GLY A 120 29.38 -6.23 0.31
C GLY A 120 28.88 -6.49 -1.12
N CYS A 121 27.90 -7.37 -1.30
CA CYS A 121 27.28 -7.70 -2.58
C CYS A 121 25.84 -7.16 -2.69
N ARG A 122 25.39 -6.89 -3.91
CA ARG A 122 24.00 -6.59 -4.27
C ARG A 122 23.54 -7.56 -5.36
N ILE A 123 22.25 -7.88 -5.37
CA ILE A 123 21.68 -8.77 -6.40
C ILE A 123 21.14 -7.93 -7.56
N GLY A 124 21.57 -8.22 -8.77
CA GLY A 124 21.08 -7.61 -10.02
C GLY A 124 19.60 -7.93 -10.29
N SER A 125 18.99 -7.21 -11.23
CA SER A 125 17.58 -7.40 -11.58
C SER A 125 17.27 -8.78 -12.17
N ASP A 126 18.20 -9.34 -12.94
CA ASP A 126 18.17 -10.67 -13.54
C ASP A 126 18.18 -11.77 -12.48
N ALA A 127 19.11 -11.73 -11.53
CA ALA A 127 19.18 -12.69 -10.43
C ALA A 127 17.94 -12.57 -9.52
N ARG A 128 17.43 -11.35 -9.27
CA ARG A 128 16.16 -11.15 -8.54
C ARG A 128 14.96 -11.76 -9.26
N PHE A 129 14.89 -11.60 -10.59
CA PHE A 129 13.83 -12.19 -11.40
C PHE A 129 13.90 -13.71 -11.42
N LEU A 130 15.09 -14.29 -11.59
CA LEU A 130 15.27 -15.75 -11.53
C LEU A 130 14.90 -16.32 -10.15
N ARG A 131 15.04 -15.55 -9.07
CA ARG A 131 14.49 -15.94 -7.75
C ARG A 131 12.97 -16.03 -7.76
N GLU A 132 12.30 -15.01 -8.30
CA GLU A 132 10.82 -15.01 -8.40
C GLU A 132 10.32 -16.15 -9.30
N LEU A 133 11.07 -16.43 -10.37
CA LEU A 133 10.81 -17.57 -11.25
C LEU A 133 11.04 -18.91 -10.53
N ALA A 134 12.09 -19.01 -9.71
CA ALA A 134 12.36 -20.19 -8.88
C ALA A 134 11.26 -20.40 -7.83
N ASP A 135 10.76 -19.34 -7.18
CA ASP A 135 9.61 -19.41 -6.27
C ASP A 135 8.34 -19.89 -7.00
N PHE A 136 8.15 -19.48 -8.25
CA PHE A 136 7.06 -19.96 -9.09
C PHE A 136 7.23 -21.43 -9.47
N ALA A 137 8.43 -21.84 -9.89
CA ALA A 137 8.76 -23.23 -10.16
C ALA A 137 8.54 -24.12 -8.91
N GLU A 138 9.02 -23.68 -7.76
CA GLU A 138 8.84 -24.34 -6.45
C GLU A 138 7.36 -24.54 -6.12
N ALA A 139 6.52 -23.52 -6.36
CA ALA A 139 5.08 -23.60 -6.17
C ALA A 139 4.40 -24.59 -7.13
N LEU A 140 4.83 -24.63 -8.40
CA LEU A 140 4.35 -25.61 -9.37
C LEU A 140 4.72 -27.03 -8.96
N VAL A 141 5.98 -27.28 -8.57
CA VAL A 141 6.43 -28.61 -8.10
C VAL A 141 5.71 -29.01 -6.80
N ALA A 142 5.62 -28.11 -5.81
CA ALA A 142 4.92 -28.38 -4.55
C ALA A 142 3.42 -28.65 -4.75
N GLY A 143 2.81 -28.00 -5.74
CA GLY A 143 1.41 -28.23 -6.13
C GLY A 143 1.19 -29.43 -7.06
N GLY A 144 2.24 -30.19 -7.39
CA GLY A 144 2.14 -31.31 -8.34
C GLY A 144 1.81 -30.91 -9.78
N ARG A 145 1.99 -29.63 -10.14
CA ARG A 145 1.70 -29.07 -11.47
C ARG A 145 2.89 -29.26 -12.42
N VAL A 146 3.32 -30.49 -12.57
CA VAL A 146 4.42 -30.88 -13.44
C VAL A 146 4.05 -32.10 -14.26
N LEU A 147 4.51 -32.16 -15.51
CA LEU A 147 4.30 -33.28 -16.40
C LEU A 147 5.64 -33.87 -16.83
N PRO A 148 5.78 -35.21 -16.81
CA PRO A 148 6.96 -35.85 -17.33
C PRO A 148 6.95 -35.74 -18.85
N SER A 149 8.12 -35.55 -19.44
CA SER A 149 8.31 -35.34 -20.86
C SER A 149 9.49 -36.14 -21.40
N LEU A 150 9.44 -36.44 -22.69
CA LEU A 150 10.52 -37.05 -23.44
C LEU A 150 11.08 -36.00 -24.40
N THR A 151 12.36 -35.69 -24.26
CA THR A 151 13.08 -34.70 -25.05
C THR A 151 14.30 -35.36 -25.72
N SER A 152 14.91 -34.66 -26.68
CA SER A 152 16.16 -35.10 -27.31
C SER A 152 17.22 -34.04 -27.08
N GLU A 153 18.30 -34.43 -26.41
CA GLU A 153 19.46 -33.59 -26.06
C GLU A 153 20.71 -34.26 -26.64
N ASP A 154 21.50 -33.56 -27.45
CA ASP A 154 22.71 -34.08 -28.11
C ASP A 154 22.50 -35.44 -28.83
N GLU A 155 21.38 -35.58 -29.54
CA GLU A 155 20.94 -36.82 -30.22
C GLU A 155 20.66 -38.03 -29.30
N ARG A 156 20.63 -37.83 -27.98
CA ARG A 156 20.26 -38.84 -26.98
C ARG A 156 18.86 -38.54 -26.40
N PRO A 157 18.07 -39.55 -26.03
CA PRO A 157 16.78 -39.31 -25.40
C PRO A 157 16.97 -38.93 -23.93
N ALA A 158 16.26 -37.89 -23.51
CA ALA A 158 16.30 -37.37 -22.16
C ALA A 158 14.88 -37.27 -21.56
N ALA A 159 14.71 -37.78 -20.34
CA ALA A 159 13.49 -37.60 -19.56
C ALA A 159 13.56 -36.25 -18.82
N ARG A 160 12.51 -35.42 -18.87
CA ARG A 160 12.49 -34.10 -18.20
C ARG A 160 11.13 -33.81 -17.59
N TRP A 161 11.09 -33.13 -16.44
CA TRP A 161 9.85 -32.56 -15.91
C TRP A 161 9.59 -31.18 -16.53
N THR A 162 8.34 -30.94 -16.94
CA THR A 162 7.90 -29.68 -17.54
C THR A 162 6.74 -29.10 -16.74
N PRO A 163 6.59 -27.76 -16.66
CA PRO A 163 5.49 -27.13 -15.94
C PRO A 163 4.15 -27.42 -16.61
N ALA A 164 3.13 -27.69 -15.79
CA ALA A 164 1.74 -27.86 -16.21
C ALA A 164 0.96 -26.58 -15.89
N LEU A 165 1.03 -25.59 -16.77
CA LEU A 165 0.38 -24.29 -16.54
C LEU A 165 -1.13 -24.40 -16.80
N SER A 166 -1.95 -23.90 -15.87
CA SER A 166 -3.41 -23.80 -16.03
C SER A 166 -3.96 -22.54 -15.36
N GLY A 167 -5.01 -21.95 -15.93
CA GLY A 167 -5.73 -20.80 -15.36
C GLY A 167 -4.82 -19.69 -14.84
N SER A 168 -4.76 -19.52 -13.52
CA SER A 168 -3.95 -18.51 -12.83
C SER A 168 -2.44 -18.65 -13.05
N ASP A 169 -1.93 -19.86 -13.27
CA ASP A 169 -0.49 -20.08 -13.53
C ASP A 169 -0.11 -19.57 -14.92
N SER A 170 -1.01 -19.69 -15.89
CA SER A 170 -0.80 -19.12 -17.23
C SER A 170 -0.78 -17.59 -17.17
N ALA A 171 -1.68 -16.99 -16.39
CA ALA A 171 -1.67 -15.55 -16.15
C ALA A 171 -0.39 -15.09 -15.44
N ARG A 172 0.11 -15.87 -14.47
CA ARG A 172 1.37 -15.60 -13.77
C ARG A 172 2.59 -15.76 -14.68
N PHE A 173 2.60 -16.78 -15.54
CA PHE A 173 3.63 -16.97 -16.56
C PHE A 173 3.68 -15.79 -17.54
N VAL A 174 2.51 -15.32 -17.99
CA VAL A 174 2.42 -14.11 -18.83
C VAL A 174 2.94 -12.89 -18.07
N ALA A 175 2.54 -12.68 -16.81
CA ALA A 175 3.05 -11.56 -16.01
C ALA A 175 4.57 -11.60 -15.82
N LEU A 176 5.15 -12.79 -15.61
CA LEU A 176 6.61 -12.99 -15.55
C LEU A 176 7.27 -12.70 -16.91
N ARG A 177 6.63 -13.08 -18.03
CA ARG A 177 7.12 -12.75 -19.38
C ARG A 177 7.16 -11.24 -19.61
N GLU A 178 6.09 -10.53 -19.24
CA GLU A 178 5.97 -9.07 -19.37
C GLU A 178 6.82 -8.29 -18.35
N SER A 179 7.50 -8.97 -17.41
CA SER A 179 8.38 -8.32 -16.42
C SER A 179 9.84 -8.79 -16.50
N MET A 180 10.17 -9.59 -17.52
CA MET A 180 11.49 -10.19 -17.69
C MET A 180 12.56 -9.10 -17.94
N PRO A 181 13.60 -9.01 -17.08
CA PRO A 181 14.73 -8.10 -17.33
C PRO A 181 15.45 -8.44 -18.63
N HIS A 182 15.77 -7.41 -19.43
CA HIS A 182 16.52 -7.57 -20.69
C HIS A 182 17.88 -8.26 -20.50
N ALA A 183 18.50 -8.14 -19.33
CA ALA A 183 19.78 -8.76 -18.99
C ALA A 183 19.74 -10.30 -19.09
N LEU A 184 18.59 -10.95 -18.85
CA LEU A 184 18.44 -12.41 -19.02
C LEU A 184 18.54 -12.88 -20.47
N ARG A 185 18.36 -11.96 -21.43
CA ARG A 185 18.46 -12.24 -22.87
C ARG A 185 19.84 -11.92 -23.42
N ALA A 186 20.77 -11.46 -22.59
CA ALA A 186 22.09 -10.98 -23.03
C ALA A 186 22.97 -12.10 -23.64
N ALA A 187 22.78 -13.36 -23.24
CA ALA A 187 23.62 -14.47 -23.71
C ALA A 187 23.24 -15.02 -25.11
N GLY A 188 21.99 -14.83 -25.56
CA GLY A 188 21.50 -15.52 -26.77
C GLY A 188 20.47 -14.76 -27.61
N GLY A 189 19.94 -13.62 -27.16
CA GLY A 189 19.04 -12.78 -27.97
C GLY A 189 17.69 -13.39 -28.34
N GLY A 190 17.30 -14.52 -27.74
CA GLY A 190 16.03 -15.21 -27.99
C GLY A 190 14.79 -14.40 -27.61
N ALA A 191 13.62 -14.83 -28.07
CA ALA A 191 12.37 -14.20 -27.69
C ALA A 191 12.14 -14.34 -26.16
N PRO A 192 11.52 -13.35 -25.48
CA PRO A 192 11.28 -13.43 -24.03
C PRO A 192 10.58 -14.72 -23.60
N GLU A 193 9.63 -15.19 -24.42
CA GLU A 193 8.87 -16.41 -24.15
C GLU A 193 9.74 -17.66 -24.18
N GLU A 194 10.66 -17.77 -25.15
CA GLU A 194 11.57 -18.91 -25.29
C GLU A 194 12.55 -18.98 -24.11
N VAL A 195 13.12 -17.84 -23.72
CA VAL A 195 14.04 -17.73 -22.59
C VAL A 195 13.32 -18.03 -21.27
N LEU A 196 12.08 -17.56 -21.10
CA LEU A 196 11.28 -17.84 -19.91
C LEU A 196 10.92 -19.31 -19.80
N HIS A 197 10.48 -19.91 -20.91
CA HIS A 197 10.16 -21.34 -20.95
C HIS A 197 11.38 -22.20 -20.65
N ALA A 198 12.53 -21.90 -21.26
CA ALA A 198 13.77 -22.63 -21.00
C ALA A 198 14.18 -22.54 -19.53
N ALA A 199 14.15 -21.34 -18.94
CA ALA A 199 14.50 -21.13 -17.54
C ALA A 199 13.51 -21.80 -16.58
N LEU A 200 12.20 -21.71 -16.84
CA LEU A 200 11.18 -22.36 -16.02
C LEU A 200 11.27 -23.88 -16.12
N ASN A 201 11.52 -24.44 -17.30
CA ASN A 201 11.73 -25.87 -17.49
C ASN A 201 12.95 -26.38 -16.72
N ALA A 202 14.08 -25.66 -16.80
CA ALA A 202 15.31 -26.00 -16.07
C ALA A 202 15.10 -25.99 -14.55
N LEU A 203 14.42 -24.96 -14.02
CA LEU A 203 14.11 -24.85 -12.60
C LEU A 203 13.14 -25.95 -12.14
N VAL A 204 12.05 -26.19 -12.88
CA VAL A 204 11.07 -27.22 -12.57
C VAL A 204 11.70 -28.62 -12.59
N ASP A 205 12.49 -28.95 -13.61
CA ASP A 205 13.18 -30.25 -13.71
C ASP A 205 14.15 -30.46 -12.55
N SER A 206 15.01 -29.48 -12.29
CA SER A 206 16.01 -29.55 -11.23
C SER A 206 15.37 -29.67 -9.84
N ILE A 207 14.33 -28.87 -9.55
CA ILE A 207 13.60 -28.90 -8.27
C ILE A 207 12.85 -30.23 -8.11
N ALA A 208 12.12 -30.67 -9.14
CA ALA A 208 11.38 -31.94 -9.08
C ALA A 208 12.32 -33.12 -8.81
N ARG A 209 13.45 -33.20 -9.52
CA ARG A 209 14.47 -34.23 -9.31
C ARG A 209 15.09 -34.17 -7.91
N SER A 210 15.37 -32.98 -7.39
CA SER A 210 15.96 -32.85 -6.04
C SER A 210 15.07 -33.40 -4.92
N ARG A 211 13.75 -33.47 -5.16
CA ARG A 211 12.75 -33.97 -4.20
C ARG A 211 12.42 -35.45 -4.40
N LEU A 212 12.77 -36.02 -5.56
CA LEU A 212 12.57 -37.43 -5.88
C LEU A 212 13.87 -38.18 -5.56
N ALA A 213 13.80 -39.24 -4.75
CA ALA A 213 14.96 -40.05 -4.41
C ALA A 213 14.74 -41.52 -4.80
N GLY A 214 15.76 -42.12 -5.41
CA GLY A 214 15.79 -43.56 -5.74
C GLY A 214 15.19 -43.92 -7.11
N GLU A 215 15.18 -45.21 -7.42
CA GLU A 215 14.52 -45.75 -8.61
C GLU A 215 12.99 -45.63 -8.44
N LEU A 216 12.31 -45.10 -9.46
CA LEU A 216 10.85 -45.03 -9.49
C LEU A 216 10.21 -46.39 -9.80
N THR A 217 10.96 -47.28 -10.45
CA THR A 217 10.51 -48.63 -10.79
C THR A 217 11.68 -49.61 -10.95
N ASP A 218 11.44 -50.84 -10.53
CA ASP A 218 12.27 -52.03 -10.69
C ASP A 218 11.94 -52.82 -11.99
N GLY A 219 11.09 -52.24 -12.85
CA GLY A 219 10.75 -52.78 -14.17
C GLY A 219 11.90 -52.75 -15.19
N ARG A 220 11.72 -53.45 -16.32
CA ARG A 220 12.70 -53.49 -17.43
C ARG A 220 12.09 -52.98 -18.74
N GLY A 221 12.92 -52.36 -19.58
CA GLY A 221 12.53 -51.84 -20.91
C GLY A 221 12.56 -50.31 -20.97
N VAL A 222 12.26 -49.76 -22.16
CA VAL A 222 12.41 -48.32 -22.46
C VAL A 222 11.56 -47.42 -21.57
N ALA A 223 10.32 -47.83 -21.24
CA ALA A 223 9.46 -47.08 -20.32
C ALA A 223 9.99 -47.07 -18.87
N ALA A 224 10.57 -48.18 -18.41
CA ALA A 224 11.20 -48.25 -17.08
C ALA A 224 12.50 -47.44 -17.03
N GLY A 225 13.30 -47.48 -18.10
CA GLY A 225 14.47 -46.63 -18.27
C GLY A 225 14.11 -45.14 -18.25
N TRP A 226 13.04 -44.75 -18.96
CA TRP A 226 12.53 -43.38 -18.94
C TRP A 226 12.01 -42.94 -17.56
N LEU A 227 11.28 -43.79 -16.85
CA LEU A 227 10.79 -43.49 -15.49
C LEU A 227 11.94 -43.30 -14.50
N ASN A 228 12.93 -44.20 -14.48
CA ASN A 228 14.09 -44.03 -13.59
C ASN A 228 14.95 -42.82 -13.98
N ALA A 229 14.97 -42.47 -15.27
CA ALA A 229 15.63 -41.26 -15.74
C ALA A 229 14.93 -39.96 -15.28
N LEU A 230 13.67 -39.99 -14.80
CA LEU A 230 12.98 -38.82 -14.23
C LEU A 230 13.41 -38.48 -12.79
N SER A 231 14.00 -39.43 -12.06
CA SER A 231 14.53 -39.20 -10.69
C SER A 231 16.05 -39.20 -10.63
N GLY A 232 16.74 -39.87 -11.57
CA GLY A 232 18.20 -40.02 -11.61
C GLY A 232 18.87 -39.23 -12.75
N GLU A 233 19.79 -39.89 -13.49
CA GLU A 233 20.38 -39.30 -14.70
C GLU A 233 19.30 -39.13 -15.79
N PRO A 234 19.21 -37.96 -16.44
CA PRO A 234 18.13 -37.67 -17.38
C PRO A 234 18.21 -38.48 -18.67
N HIS A 235 19.41 -38.95 -19.03
CA HIS A 235 19.66 -39.71 -20.25
C HIS A 235 19.43 -41.20 -20.04
N PHE A 236 18.82 -41.86 -21.03
CA PHE A 236 18.61 -43.31 -21.02
C PHE A 236 18.78 -43.90 -22.42
N ASP A 237 18.77 -45.23 -22.52
CA ASP A 237 18.91 -45.93 -23.81
C ASP A 237 17.56 -46.50 -24.29
N GLY A 238 17.33 -46.43 -25.60
CA GLY A 238 16.16 -47.01 -26.25
C GLY A 238 16.29 -46.99 -27.77
N ASP A 239 15.69 -47.96 -28.46
CA ASP A 239 15.67 -47.95 -29.92
C ASP A 239 14.70 -46.90 -30.48
N ARG A 240 14.91 -46.46 -31.73
CA ARG A 240 14.11 -45.39 -32.35
C ARG A 240 12.62 -45.73 -32.49
N ALA A 241 12.25 -47.00 -32.61
CA ALA A 241 10.86 -47.40 -32.75
C ALA A 241 10.14 -47.37 -31.39
N GLN A 242 10.80 -47.88 -30.35
CA GLN A 242 10.33 -47.86 -28.97
C GLN A 242 10.20 -46.42 -28.43
N LEU A 243 11.15 -45.54 -28.73
CA LEU A 243 11.07 -44.13 -28.34
C LEU A 243 9.92 -43.38 -29.01
N ARG A 244 9.63 -43.66 -30.28
CA ARG A 244 8.49 -43.07 -31.00
C ARG A 244 7.15 -43.53 -30.43
N GLU A 245 7.04 -44.82 -30.11
CA GLU A 245 5.84 -45.37 -29.47
C GLU A 245 5.62 -44.74 -28.09
N LEU A 246 6.68 -44.66 -27.27
CA LEU A 246 6.61 -44.01 -25.97
C LEU A 246 6.23 -42.52 -26.09
N ALA A 247 6.82 -41.78 -27.03
CA ALA A 247 6.45 -40.39 -27.30
C ALA A 247 4.98 -40.24 -27.67
N HIS A 248 4.47 -41.12 -28.54
CA HIS A 248 3.06 -41.10 -28.96
C HIS A 248 2.11 -41.38 -27.79
N GLN A 249 2.43 -42.35 -26.93
CA GLN A 249 1.65 -42.67 -25.74
C GLN A 249 1.65 -41.51 -24.73
N LEU A 250 2.79 -40.87 -24.52
CA LEU A 250 2.90 -39.70 -23.64
C LEU A 250 2.12 -38.50 -24.17
N GLU A 251 2.17 -38.24 -25.48
CA GLU A 251 1.42 -37.14 -26.09
C GLU A 251 -0.09 -37.38 -26.02
N SER A 252 -0.54 -38.61 -26.30
CA SER A 252 -1.94 -39.02 -26.14
C SER A 252 -2.41 -38.83 -24.70
N TRP A 253 -1.62 -39.26 -23.71
CA TRP A 253 -1.91 -39.05 -22.30
C TRP A 253 -1.94 -37.56 -21.89
N ARG A 254 -0.99 -36.75 -22.37
CA ARG A 254 -0.93 -35.30 -22.11
C ARG A 254 -2.11 -34.55 -22.69
N SER A 255 -2.54 -34.91 -23.91
CA SER A 255 -3.68 -34.27 -24.58
C SER A 255 -5.00 -34.47 -23.82
N GLY A 256 -5.10 -35.53 -23.01
CA GLY A 256 -6.24 -35.79 -22.10
C GLY A 256 -6.20 -35.00 -20.79
N LEU A 257 -5.15 -34.23 -20.49
CA LEU A 257 -5.01 -33.42 -19.28
C LEU A 257 -5.30 -31.95 -19.62
N ALA A 258 -6.56 -31.53 -19.44
CA ALA A 258 -7.05 -30.20 -19.75
C ALA A 258 -6.24 -29.07 -19.07
N GLY A 259 -5.42 -28.38 -19.88
CA GLY A 259 -4.73 -27.13 -19.54
C GLY A 259 -4.68 -26.11 -20.69
N GLN A 260 -5.26 -26.43 -21.87
CA GLN A 260 -5.25 -25.57 -23.06
C GLN A 260 -6.66 -25.32 -23.64
N SER A 261 -7.73 -25.73 -22.94
CA SER A 261 -9.10 -25.50 -23.42
C SER A 261 -9.55 -24.07 -23.07
N PRO A 262 -10.14 -23.32 -24.02
CA PRO A 262 -10.74 -22.01 -23.75
C PRO A 262 -12.03 -22.09 -22.90
N LEU A 263 -12.53 -23.30 -22.63
CA LEU A 263 -13.67 -23.59 -21.78
C LEU A 263 -13.25 -24.46 -20.60
N ARG A 264 -13.81 -24.20 -19.42
CA ARG A 264 -13.68 -25.02 -18.21
C ARG A 264 -15.06 -25.41 -17.66
N THR A 265 -15.16 -26.55 -16.99
CA THR A 265 -16.39 -26.96 -16.31
C THR A 265 -16.61 -26.13 -15.06
N CYS A 266 -17.86 -25.70 -14.86
CA CYS A 266 -18.31 -24.90 -13.73
C CYS A 266 -19.39 -25.65 -12.94
N PHE A 267 -19.24 -25.68 -11.61
CA PHE A 267 -20.23 -26.24 -10.69
C PHE A 267 -20.93 -25.11 -9.95
N ARG A 268 -22.27 -25.08 -9.96
CA ARG A 268 -23.05 -24.14 -9.16
C ARG A 268 -23.87 -24.89 -8.12
N LEU A 269 -23.65 -24.57 -6.85
CA LEU A 269 -24.44 -25.14 -5.76
C LEU A 269 -25.65 -24.27 -5.45
N HIS A 270 -26.84 -24.86 -5.51
CA HIS A 270 -28.10 -24.30 -5.06
C HIS A 270 -28.44 -24.84 -3.68
N ALA A 271 -28.86 -23.95 -2.77
CA ALA A 271 -29.31 -24.33 -1.44
C ALA A 271 -30.80 -24.68 -1.48
N PRO A 272 -31.27 -25.64 -0.66
CA PRO A 272 -32.68 -26.02 -0.59
C PRO A 272 -33.55 -24.86 -0.09
N ASP A 273 -34.72 -24.73 -0.71
CA ASP A 273 -35.78 -23.79 -0.33
C ASP A 273 -36.84 -24.49 0.55
N ASP A 274 -37.86 -23.77 1.05
CA ASP A 274 -38.85 -24.34 1.97
C ASP A 274 -39.72 -25.46 1.36
N ASP A 275 -39.77 -25.55 0.02
CA ASP A 275 -40.56 -26.53 -0.74
C ASP A 275 -39.75 -27.72 -1.26
N ASP A 276 -38.40 -27.67 -1.20
CA ASP A 276 -37.51 -28.72 -1.71
C ASP A 276 -36.35 -28.98 -0.73
N PRO A 277 -36.24 -30.18 -0.13
CA PRO A 277 -35.22 -30.48 0.87
C PRO A 277 -33.81 -30.69 0.28
N ASP A 278 -33.67 -30.82 -1.04
CA ASP A 278 -32.45 -31.31 -1.67
C ASP A 278 -31.48 -30.20 -2.09
N TRP A 279 -30.18 -30.47 -1.97
CA TRP A 279 -29.13 -29.58 -2.49
C TRP A 279 -28.79 -29.98 -3.92
N ILE A 280 -28.68 -29.01 -4.83
CA ILE A 280 -28.44 -29.29 -6.25
C ILE A 280 -27.12 -28.65 -6.68
N VAL A 281 -26.20 -29.48 -7.18
CA VAL A 281 -25.01 -29.01 -7.90
C VAL A 281 -25.31 -29.07 -9.40
N GLU A 282 -25.55 -27.91 -10.00
CA GLU A 282 -25.76 -27.74 -11.44
C GLU A 282 -24.42 -27.75 -12.18
N PHE A 283 -24.34 -28.49 -13.29
CA PHE A 283 -23.16 -28.55 -14.15
C PHE A 283 -23.26 -27.57 -15.31
N MET A 284 -22.16 -26.89 -15.62
CA MET A 284 -22.10 -25.89 -16.68
C MET A 284 -20.74 -25.86 -17.37
N LEU A 285 -20.65 -25.24 -18.55
CA LEU A 285 -19.40 -24.82 -19.17
C LEU A 285 -19.25 -23.30 -19.05
N GLN A 286 -18.04 -22.85 -18.71
CA GLN A 286 -17.67 -21.44 -18.58
C GLN A 286 -16.50 -21.10 -19.51
N ALA A 287 -16.55 -19.95 -20.18
CA ALA A 287 -15.42 -19.43 -20.94
C ALA A 287 -14.32 -18.85 -20.03
N VAL A 288 -13.05 -19.13 -20.35
CA VAL A 288 -11.89 -18.68 -19.55
C VAL A 288 -11.57 -17.21 -19.80
N ASP A 289 -11.76 -16.72 -21.02
CA ASP A 289 -11.54 -15.34 -21.46
C ASP A 289 -12.71 -14.40 -21.14
N ASP A 290 -13.93 -14.93 -21.01
CA ASP A 290 -15.12 -14.20 -20.55
C ASP A 290 -15.91 -15.01 -19.50
N PRO A 291 -15.56 -14.90 -18.21
CA PRO A 291 -16.21 -15.63 -17.13
C PRO A 291 -17.72 -15.36 -16.96
N GLY A 292 -18.26 -14.32 -17.61
CA GLY A 292 -19.69 -14.03 -17.63
C GLY A 292 -20.50 -14.98 -18.52
N VAL A 293 -19.85 -15.69 -19.44
CA VAL A 293 -20.48 -16.68 -20.33
C VAL A 293 -20.56 -18.02 -19.61
N LEU A 294 -21.77 -18.39 -19.18
CA LEU A 294 -22.10 -19.65 -18.51
C LEU A 294 -23.19 -20.37 -19.28
N ILE A 295 -22.97 -21.62 -19.63
CA ILE A 295 -23.93 -22.43 -20.38
C ILE A 295 -24.23 -23.71 -19.61
N SER A 296 -25.52 -23.98 -19.38
CA SER A 296 -25.95 -25.14 -18.60
C SER A 296 -25.61 -26.44 -19.31
N ALA A 297 -25.34 -27.51 -18.56
CA ALA A 297 -25.18 -28.84 -19.13
C ALA A 297 -26.43 -29.26 -19.91
N GLN A 298 -27.63 -28.85 -19.47
CA GLN A 298 -28.87 -29.08 -20.19
C GLN A 298 -28.84 -28.48 -21.61
N ASP A 299 -28.37 -27.24 -21.76
CA ASP A 299 -28.21 -26.58 -23.06
C ASP A 299 -27.11 -27.23 -23.91
N VAL A 300 -26.04 -27.72 -23.27
CA VAL A 300 -24.96 -28.48 -23.94
C VAL A 300 -25.50 -29.78 -24.53
N TRP A 301 -26.35 -30.51 -23.79
CA TRP A 301 -26.98 -31.75 -24.26
C TRP A 301 -28.06 -31.52 -25.31
N ALA A 302 -28.77 -30.38 -25.26
CA ALA A 302 -29.78 -30.00 -26.24
C ALA A 302 -29.22 -29.46 -27.57
N ASP A 303 -27.88 -29.42 -27.73
CA ASP A 303 -27.15 -28.80 -28.85
C ASP A 303 -27.55 -27.33 -29.12
N ASN A 304 -27.98 -26.61 -28.09
CA ASN A 304 -28.26 -25.18 -28.16
C ASN A 304 -26.95 -24.36 -27.98
N THR A 305 -25.90 -24.75 -28.70
CA THR A 305 -24.50 -24.40 -28.40
C THR A 305 -23.85 -23.49 -29.46
N GLN A 306 -24.63 -22.74 -30.25
CA GLN A 306 -24.07 -21.85 -31.28
C GLN A 306 -23.02 -20.87 -30.74
N VAL A 307 -23.16 -20.46 -29.47
CA VAL A 307 -22.19 -19.60 -28.76
C VAL A 307 -20.88 -20.35 -28.48
N LEU A 308 -20.92 -21.65 -28.14
CA LEU A 308 -19.73 -22.46 -27.78
C LEU A 308 -18.90 -22.93 -28.99
N ARG A 309 -19.50 -22.99 -30.18
CA ARG A 309 -18.82 -23.45 -31.42
C ARG A 309 -17.66 -22.55 -31.85
N ARG A 310 -17.50 -21.36 -31.25
CA ARG A 310 -16.31 -20.52 -31.39
C ARG A 310 -15.08 -21.06 -30.64
N TRP A 311 -15.30 -21.88 -29.61
CA TRP A 311 -14.27 -22.30 -28.66
C TRP A 311 -14.04 -23.82 -28.63
N VAL A 312 -15.06 -24.64 -28.92
CA VAL A 312 -14.91 -26.10 -28.95
C VAL A 312 -15.86 -26.73 -29.99
N ASP A 313 -15.36 -27.73 -30.73
CA ASP A 313 -16.14 -28.46 -31.73
C ASP A 313 -17.08 -29.50 -31.10
N GLN A 314 -16.71 -30.05 -29.93
CA GLN A 314 -17.41 -31.13 -29.23
C GLN A 314 -17.61 -30.81 -27.73
N PRO A 315 -18.54 -29.90 -27.38
CA PRO A 315 -18.73 -29.47 -25.98
C PRO A 315 -19.23 -30.60 -25.05
N GLN A 316 -19.93 -31.60 -25.59
CA GLN A 316 -20.41 -32.75 -24.81
C GLN A 316 -19.27 -33.66 -24.35
N GLU A 317 -18.31 -33.95 -25.23
CA GLU A 317 -17.15 -34.78 -24.90
C GLU A 317 -16.24 -34.09 -23.89
N LEU A 318 -16.04 -32.77 -24.04
CA LEU A 318 -15.33 -31.94 -23.07
C LEU A 318 -15.99 -32.00 -21.68
N LEU A 319 -17.31 -31.81 -21.61
CA LEU A 319 -18.05 -31.84 -20.35
C LEU A 319 -17.91 -33.20 -19.66
N LEU A 320 -18.04 -34.31 -20.40
CA LEU A 320 -17.87 -35.67 -19.83
C LEU A 320 -16.44 -35.93 -19.34
N ALA A 321 -15.44 -35.55 -20.12
CA ALA A 321 -14.03 -35.69 -19.74
C ALA A 321 -13.72 -34.90 -18.46
N GLU A 322 -14.21 -33.67 -18.38
CA GLU A 322 -14.02 -32.79 -17.23
C GLU A 322 -14.79 -33.25 -15.99
N LEU A 323 -16.01 -33.78 -16.14
CA LEU A 323 -16.76 -34.39 -15.03
C LEU A 323 -16.05 -35.65 -14.51
N GLY A 324 -15.48 -36.48 -15.39
CA GLY A 324 -14.65 -37.62 -14.99
C GLY A 324 -13.34 -37.22 -14.31
N ARG A 325 -12.79 -36.05 -14.66
CA ARG A 325 -11.64 -35.46 -13.94
C ARG A 325 -12.06 -34.95 -12.56
N ALA A 326 -13.18 -34.25 -12.49
CA ALA A 326 -13.72 -33.69 -11.25
C ALA A 326 -14.12 -34.79 -10.26
N SER A 327 -14.56 -35.96 -10.72
CA SER A 327 -14.95 -37.06 -9.83
C SER A 327 -13.80 -37.64 -9.01
N ARG A 328 -12.54 -37.45 -9.46
CA ARG A 328 -11.35 -37.80 -8.66
C ARG A 328 -11.18 -36.91 -7.42
N ILE A 329 -11.71 -35.69 -7.47
CA ILE A 329 -11.69 -34.72 -6.36
C ILE A 329 -12.99 -34.81 -5.56
N CYS A 330 -14.12 -35.01 -6.25
CA CYS A 330 -15.46 -35.10 -5.68
C CYS A 330 -16.13 -36.43 -6.12
N PRO A 331 -15.87 -37.56 -5.44
CA PRO A 331 -16.35 -38.88 -5.84
C PRO A 331 -17.87 -39.00 -6.00
N GLU A 332 -18.64 -38.12 -5.37
CA GLU A 332 -20.09 -38.05 -5.47
C GLU A 332 -20.56 -37.81 -6.92
N LEU A 333 -19.73 -37.14 -7.72
CA LEU A 333 -19.96 -36.92 -9.16
C LEU A 333 -20.00 -38.23 -9.97
N ASP A 334 -19.42 -39.34 -9.48
CA ASP A 334 -19.51 -40.64 -10.14
C ASP A 334 -20.97 -41.11 -10.26
N THR A 335 -21.85 -40.66 -9.36
CA THR A 335 -23.28 -40.98 -9.41
C THR A 335 -23.94 -40.29 -10.60
N ALA A 336 -23.59 -39.04 -10.86
CA ALA A 336 -24.13 -38.27 -11.99
C ALA A 336 -23.61 -38.81 -13.34
N LEU A 337 -22.36 -39.28 -13.38
CA LEU A 337 -21.73 -39.89 -14.56
C LEU A 337 -22.36 -41.24 -14.99
N ARG A 338 -23.25 -41.83 -14.18
CA ARG A 338 -24.05 -43.01 -14.58
C ARG A 338 -25.19 -42.67 -15.53
N SER A 339 -25.58 -41.39 -15.61
CA SER A 339 -26.54 -40.88 -16.59
C SER A 339 -25.86 -40.72 -17.94
N SER A 340 -26.60 -40.98 -19.04
CA SER A 340 -26.10 -40.69 -20.39
C SER A 340 -26.00 -39.20 -20.69
N HIS A 341 -26.71 -38.36 -19.92
CA HIS A 341 -26.71 -36.89 -20.03
C HIS A 341 -26.64 -36.28 -18.63
N PRO A 342 -25.46 -36.22 -17.99
CA PRO A 342 -25.30 -35.61 -16.67
C PRO A 342 -25.57 -34.10 -16.74
N THR A 343 -26.57 -33.63 -15.99
CA THR A 343 -26.93 -32.21 -15.88
C THR A 343 -26.69 -31.64 -14.49
N GLU A 344 -26.87 -32.46 -13.46
CA GLU A 344 -26.80 -32.05 -12.06
C GLU A 344 -26.43 -33.23 -11.14
N LEU A 345 -26.07 -32.90 -9.90
CA LEU A 345 -25.91 -33.83 -8.79
C LEU A 345 -26.77 -33.39 -7.61
N VAL A 346 -27.66 -34.28 -7.18
CA VAL A 346 -28.50 -34.09 -5.99
C VAL A 346 -27.73 -34.57 -4.76
N LEU A 347 -27.66 -33.73 -3.73
CA LEU A 347 -26.93 -33.94 -2.49
C LEU A 347 -27.86 -33.76 -1.29
N ASP A 348 -27.57 -34.50 -0.22
CA ASP A 348 -28.10 -34.17 1.10
C ASP A 348 -27.23 -33.09 1.78
N THR A 349 -27.57 -32.71 3.01
CA THR A 349 -26.84 -31.65 3.73
C THR A 349 -25.39 -32.04 4.05
N GLU A 350 -25.10 -33.33 4.21
CA GLU A 350 -23.74 -33.83 4.46
C GLU A 350 -22.90 -33.76 3.19
N GLY A 351 -23.43 -34.26 2.08
CA GLY A 351 -22.81 -34.17 0.75
C GLY A 351 -22.60 -32.72 0.31
N ALA A 352 -23.54 -31.82 0.58
CA ALA A 352 -23.38 -30.38 0.30
C ALA A 352 -22.21 -29.77 1.09
N TYR A 353 -22.03 -30.15 2.36
CA TYR A 353 -20.88 -29.71 3.15
C TYR A 353 -19.56 -30.25 2.58
N GLU A 354 -19.52 -31.53 2.20
CA GLU A 354 -18.34 -32.12 1.57
C GLU A 354 -17.97 -31.42 0.27
N PHE A 355 -18.94 -31.15 -0.60
CA PHE A 355 -18.75 -30.36 -1.82
C PHE A 355 -18.20 -28.96 -1.50
N LEU A 356 -18.82 -28.25 -0.57
CA LEU A 356 -18.39 -26.91 -0.14
C LEU A 356 -16.97 -26.90 0.44
N SER A 357 -16.57 -27.96 1.14
CA SER A 357 -15.22 -28.12 1.70
C SER A 357 -14.16 -28.39 0.62
N ARG A 358 -14.56 -28.99 -0.50
CA ARG A 358 -13.70 -29.31 -1.66
C ARG A 358 -13.75 -28.24 -2.75
N ALA A 359 -14.65 -27.25 -2.65
CA ALA A 359 -14.80 -26.16 -3.62
C ALA A 359 -13.47 -25.45 -3.95
N ALA A 360 -12.63 -25.19 -2.94
CA ALA A 360 -11.32 -24.59 -3.16
C ALA A 360 -10.35 -25.52 -3.92
N GLN A 361 -10.44 -26.84 -3.72
CA GLN A 361 -9.62 -27.82 -4.43
C GLN A 361 -10.09 -27.97 -5.88
N LEU A 362 -11.41 -27.93 -6.12
CA LEU A 362 -11.98 -27.89 -7.46
C LEU A 362 -11.53 -26.63 -8.21
N ASP A 363 -11.59 -25.45 -7.58
CA ASP A 363 -11.11 -24.20 -8.17
C ASP A 363 -9.59 -24.25 -8.47
N GLN A 364 -8.79 -24.78 -7.53
CA GLN A 364 -7.37 -25.00 -7.71
C GLN A 364 -7.04 -26.00 -8.83
N ALA A 365 -7.90 -26.99 -9.06
CA ALA A 365 -7.76 -27.97 -10.14
C ALA A 365 -8.21 -27.44 -11.51
N GLY A 366 -8.64 -26.17 -11.58
CA GLY A 366 -8.99 -25.48 -12.82
C GLY A 366 -10.48 -25.51 -13.17
N PHE A 367 -11.33 -26.00 -12.28
CA PHE A 367 -12.79 -25.89 -12.43
C PHE A 367 -13.27 -24.53 -11.93
N ALA A 368 -14.43 -24.07 -12.37
CA ALA A 368 -15.10 -22.93 -11.74
C ALA A 368 -16.10 -23.43 -10.70
N VAL A 369 -16.22 -22.70 -9.58
CA VAL A 369 -17.20 -23.04 -8.54
C VAL A 369 -17.99 -21.79 -8.14
N LEU A 370 -19.29 -21.82 -8.37
CA LEU A 370 -20.23 -20.78 -7.93
C LEU A 370 -20.92 -21.24 -6.65
N LEU A 371 -20.58 -20.55 -5.57
CA LEU A 371 -21.06 -20.86 -4.23
C LEU A 371 -22.21 -19.94 -3.83
N PRO A 372 -23.14 -20.40 -2.98
CA PRO A 372 -24.19 -19.55 -2.46
C PRO A 372 -23.64 -18.31 -1.76
N SER A 373 -24.33 -17.18 -1.89
CA SER A 373 -23.88 -15.86 -1.38
C SER A 373 -23.61 -15.79 0.13
N TRP A 374 -24.12 -16.76 0.90
CA TRP A 374 -23.91 -16.87 2.34
C TRP A 374 -22.62 -17.62 2.72
N TRP A 375 -22.07 -18.45 1.83
CA TRP A 375 -20.81 -19.15 2.09
C TRP A 375 -19.64 -18.17 2.04
N GLY A 376 -18.75 -18.22 3.04
CA GLY A 376 -17.58 -17.34 3.13
C GLY A 376 -17.79 -15.95 3.76
N ARG A 377 -19.04 -15.51 4.04
CA ARG A 377 -19.28 -14.21 4.72
C ARG A 377 -19.00 -14.29 6.22
N SER A 378 -18.16 -13.37 6.73
CA SER A 378 -17.83 -13.24 8.16
C SER A 378 -19.04 -13.00 9.07
N GLN A 379 -20.12 -12.41 8.55
CA GLN A 379 -21.35 -12.08 9.28
C GLN A 379 -22.18 -13.31 9.74
N ARG A 380 -21.89 -14.52 9.25
CA ARG A 380 -22.63 -15.75 9.60
C ARG A 380 -21.76 -16.81 10.26
N ARG A 381 -20.61 -16.39 10.81
CA ARG A 381 -19.73 -17.26 11.60
C ARG A 381 -20.08 -17.14 13.08
N LEU A 382 -19.92 -18.24 13.80
CA LEU A 382 -19.93 -18.25 15.26
C LEU A 382 -18.83 -17.33 15.80
N GLY A 383 -19.19 -16.52 16.79
CA GLY A 383 -18.28 -15.60 17.46
C GLY A 383 -18.68 -15.36 18.91
N LEU A 384 -17.83 -14.61 19.60
CA LEU A 384 -18.01 -14.20 20.99
C LEU A 384 -18.45 -12.74 21.07
N LYS A 385 -19.41 -12.48 21.93
CA LYS A 385 -19.90 -11.16 22.30
C LYS A 385 -19.49 -10.87 23.73
N LEU A 386 -18.85 -9.73 23.94
CA LEU A 386 -18.41 -9.25 25.25
C LEU A 386 -19.33 -8.15 25.73
N ASN A 387 -20.03 -8.36 26.84
CA ASN A 387 -20.83 -7.33 27.49
C ASN A 387 -20.13 -6.89 28.77
N ALA A 388 -19.85 -5.60 28.92
CA ALA A 388 -19.17 -5.04 30.07
C ALA A 388 -20.02 -3.98 30.78
N THR A 389 -19.92 -3.92 32.11
CA THR A 389 -20.66 -2.96 32.94
C THR A 389 -19.68 -2.16 33.79
N SER A 390 -19.76 -0.84 33.70
CA SER A 390 -19.00 0.09 34.53
C SER A 390 -19.94 0.95 35.36
N SER A 391 -19.54 1.31 36.58
CA SER A 391 -20.31 2.19 37.48
C SER A 391 -20.07 3.68 37.14
N GLY A 392 -21.15 4.48 37.15
CA GLY A 392 -21.11 5.92 36.87
C GLY A 392 -21.26 6.30 35.39
N THR A 393 -21.46 7.60 35.12
CA THR A 393 -21.57 8.22 33.79
C THR A 393 -20.36 9.12 33.53
N ALA A 394 -19.95 9.36 32.28
CA ALA A 394 -18.74 10.12 31.94
C ALA A 394 -18.74 11.54 32.52
N GLY A 395 -19.92 12.18 32.61
CA GLY A 395 -20.08 13.49 33.28
C GLY A 395 -19.74 13.46 34.78
N THR A 396 -20.03 12.35 35.47
CA THR A 396 -19.72 12.15 36.90
C THR A 396 -18.24 11.79 37.11
N VAL A 397 -17.65 11.05 36.16
CA VAL A 397 -16.19 10.76 36.12
C VAL A 397 -15.35 12.04 36.07
N THR A 398 -15.92 13.17 35.63
CA THR A 398 -15.21 14.45 35.69
C THR A 398 -15.05 15.03 37.10
N LYS A 399 -15.75 14.49 38.11
CA LYS A 399 -15.75 14.99 39.51
C LYS A 399 -15.12 14.01 40.50
N GLU A 400 -14.96 12.73 40.16
CA GLU A 400 -14.42 11.70 41.06
C GLU A 400 -12.97 11.30 40.71
N SER A 401 -12.07 11.37 41.70
CA SER A 401 -10.61 11.26 41.54
C SER A 401 -10.05 9.83 41.38
N GLY A 402 -10.89 8.81 41.14
CA GLY A 402 -10.52 7.40 41.32
C GLY A 402 -10.61 6.49 40.09
N ILE A 403 -11.04 6.98 38.93
CA ILE A 403 -11.29 6.14 37.74
C ILE A 403 -10.13 6.31 36.76
N ASP A 404 -9.34 5.25 36.59
CA ASP A 404 -8.24 5.15 35.62
C ASP A 404 -8.43 3.94 34.69
N LYS A 405 -7.55 3.77 33.70
CA LYS A 405 -7.57 2.61 32.78
C LYS A 405 -7.41 1.25 33.47
N ASN A 406 -6.96 1.22 34.73
CA ASN A 406 -6.80 0.01 35.53
C ASN A 406 -8.05 -0.28 36.39
N ALA A 407 -9.08 0.55 36.32
CA ALA A 407 -10.36 0.30 36.98
C ALA A 407 -10.93 -1.07 36.56
N LEU A 408 -11.30 -1.86 37.55
CA LEU A 408 -11.92 -3.18 37.35
C LEU A 408 -13.36 -3.00 36.89
N ILE A 409 -13.72 -3.69 35.82
CA ILE A 409 -15.07 -3.72 35.25
C ILE A 409 -15.59 -5.15 35.20
N ASP A 410 -16.87 -5.31 35.47
CA ASP A 410 -17.53 -6.61 35.35
C ASP A 410 -17.80 -6.91 33.88
N TYR A 411 -17.51 -8.13 33.45
CA TYR A 411 -17.75 -8.57 32.08
C TYR A 411 -18.55 -9.89 32.03
N ARG A 412 -19.19 -10.11 30.88
CA ARG A 412 -19.85 -11.35 30.50
C ARG A 412 -19.57 -11.69 29.04
N TRP A 413 -19.16 -12.93 28.78
CA TRP A 413 -19.08 -13.51 27.44
C TRP A 413 -20.40 -14.20 27.07
N GLU A 414 -20.81 -14.02 25.83
CA GLU A 414 -21.93 -14.70 25.20
C GLU A 414 -21.49 -15.20 23.82
N MET A 415 -22.17 -16.23 23.30
CA MET A 415 -21.99 -16.63 21.90
C MET A 415 -22.99 -15.90 21.01
N ALA A 416 -22.53 -15.51 19.84
CA ALA A 416 -23.33 -14.85 18.83
C ALA A 416 -23.09 -15.47 17.45
N LEU A 417 -24.12 -15.39 16.62
CA LEU A 417 -24.04 -15.67 15.20
C LEU A 417 -24.15 -14.32 14.46
N GLY A 418 -23.02 -13.82 13.95
CA GLY A 418 -22.96 -12.44 13.48
C GLY A 418 -23.19 -11.46 14.64
N ASN A 419 -24.28 -10.69 14.59
CA ASN A 419 -24.64 -9.71 15.62
C ASN A 419 -25.74 -10.22 16.58
N GLU A 420 -26.29 -11.40 16.34
CA GLU A 420 -27.40 -11.94 17.12
C GLU A 420 -26.89 -12.90 18.20
N THR A 421 -27.20 -12.62 19.47
CA THR A 421 -26.86 -13.52 20.58
C THR A 421 -27.65 -14.83 20.47
N LEU A 422 -26.96 -15.95 20.66
CA LEU A 422 -27.55 -17.28 20.64
C LEU A 422 -28.16 -17.63 22.01
N THR A 423 -29.39 -18.14 21.99
CA THR A 423 -30.06 -18.66 23.19
C THR A 423 -29.47 -20.00 23.63
N LYS A 424 -29.74 -20.42 24.87
CA LYS A 424 -29.29 -21.73 25.38
C LYS A 424 -29.83 -22.90 24.55
N ASP A 425 -31.09 -22.79 24.12
CA ASP A 425 -31.75 -23.84 23.32
C ASP A 425 -31.12 -23.93 21.91
N GLU A 426 -30.84 -22.79 21.29
CA GLU A 426 -30.13 -22.72 20.00
C GLU A 426 -28.69 -23.24 20.10
N LEU A 427 -27.98 -22.97 21.21
CA LEU A 427 -26.65 -23.54 21.45
C LEU A 427 -26.71 -25.06 21.64
N ALA A 428 -27.74 -25.57 22.31
CA ALA A 428 -27.97 -27.00 22.47
C ALA A 428 -28.29 -27.67 21.12
N GLU A 429 -29.10 -27.03 20.28
CA GLU A 429 -29.40 -27.48 18.92
C GLU A 429 -28.14 -27.56 18.05
N LEU A 430 -27.30 -26.52 18.08
CA LEU A 430 -26.01 -26.51 17.38
C LEU A 430 -25.04 -27.58 17.88
N ALA A 431 -25.02 -27.85 19.20
CA ALA A 431 -24.18 -28.89 19.78
C ALA A 431 -24.67 -30.30 19.44
N ALA A 432 -25.99 -30.49 19.34
CA ALA A 432 -26.63 -31.77 19.00
C ALA A 432 -26.56 -32.10 17.50
N ALA A 433 -26.40 -31.08 16.64
CA ALA A 433 -26.28 -31.27 15.20
C ALA A 433 -25.11 -32.21 14.84
N LYS A 434 -25.43 -33.22 14.02
CA LYS A 434 -24.45 -34.22 13.57
C LYS A 434 -23.67 -33.76 12.34
N VAL A 435 -24.24 -32.83 11.55
CA VAL A 435 -23.68 -32.32 10.30
C VAL A 435 -23.21 -30.86 10.50
N PRO A 436 -22.09 -30.41 9.89
CA PRO A 436 -21.55 -29.06 10.07
C PRO A 436 -22.37 -27.91 9.44
N LEU A 437 -23.38 -28.23 8.61
CA LEU A 437 -24.33 -27.26 8.07
C LEU A 437 -25.65 -27.38 8.83
N VAL A 438 -26.04 -26.29 9.51
CA VAL A 438 -27.27 -26.24 10.31
C VAL A 438 -28.14 -25.08 9.82
N ARG A 439 -29.44 -25.33 9.65
CA ARG A 439 -30.41 -24.31 9.28
C ARG A 439 -30.99 -23.69 10.55
N MET A 440 -30.61 -22.45 10.84
CA MET A 440 -31.09 -21.68 12.00
C MET A 440 -31.83 -20.44 11.55
N ARG A 441 -33.01 -20.18 12.14
CA ARG A 441 -33.84 -19.01 11.81
C ARG A 441 -34.05 -18.84 10.29
N GLY A 442 -34.27 -19.96 9.60
CA GLY A 442 -34.45 -20.02 8.14
C GLY A 442 -33.18 -19.86 7.30
N ARG A 443 -31.98 -19.78 7.90
CA ARG A 443 -30.70 -19.53 7.21
C ARG A 443 -29.68 -20.63 7.47
N TRP A 444 -28.91 -20.98 6.45
CA TRP A 444 -27.80 -21.94 6.57
C TRP A 444 -26.57 -21.32 7.23
N VAL A 445 -26.00 -22.06 8.19
CA VAL A 445 -24.84 -21.68 9.00
C VAL A 445 -23.83 -22.81 9.01
N GLN A 446 -22.56 -22.48 8.78
CA GLN A 446 -21.45 -23.41 8.95
C GLN A 446 -20.96 -23.39 10.39
N VAL A 447 -20.89 -24.56 11.00
CA VAL A 447 -20.50 -24.76 12.40
C VAL A 447 -19.27 -25.66 12.46
N ASP A 448 -18.16 -25.09 12.92
CA ASP A 448 -16.98 -25.89 13.29
C ASP A 448 -17.21 -26.47 14.69
N ARG A 449 -17.43 -27.79 14.75
CA ARG A 449 -17.73 -28.50 16.02
C ARG A 449 -16.61 -28.38 17.04
N LYS A 450 -15.34 -28.33 16.61
CA LYS A 450 -14.20 -28.17 17.52
C LYS A 450 -14.20 -26.77 18.13
N ARG A 451 -14.45 -25.74 17.32
CA ARG A 451 -14.54 -24.35 17.79
C ARG A 451 -15.77 -24.10 18.65
N LEU A 452 -16.92 -24.69 18.30
CA LEU A 452 -18.13 -24.64 19.11
C LEU A 452 -17.91 -25.28 20.49
N ALA A 453 -17.36 -26.50 20.53
CA ALA A 453 -17.07 -27.19 21.80
C ALA A 453 -16.07 -26.41 22.66
N ALA A 454 -14.99 -25.89 22.05
CA ALA A 454 -14.00 -25.09 22.76
C ALA A 454 -14.58 -23.75 23.25
N GLY A 455 -15.47 -23.13 22.47
CA GLY A 455 -16.21 -21.93 22.88
C GLY A 455 -17.15 -22.22 24.05
N LEU A 456 -17.86 -23.35 24.04
CA LEU A 456 -18.78 -23.73 25.12
C LEU A 456 -18.01 -23.99 26.41
N ALA A 457 -16.88 -24.71 26.33
CA ALA A 457 -15.98 -24.93 27.45
C ALA A 457 -15.40 -23.62 28.01
N MET A 458 -15.12 -22.64 27.15
CA MET A 458 -14.71 -21.29 27.59
C MET A 458 -15.84 -20.57 28.34
N LEU A 459 -17.08 -20.62 27.84
CA LEU A 459 -18.21 -20.03 28.56
C LEU A 459 -18.46 -20.71 29.91
N GLU A 460 -18.26 -22.03 30.02
CA GLU A 460 -18.39 -22.72 31.31
C GLU A 460 -17.34 -22.30 32.34
N ARG A 461 -16.12 -21.97 31.91
CA ARG A 461 -15.01 -21.58 32.79
C ARG A 461 -14.99 -20.09 33.11
N ASP A 462 -15.15 -19.26 32.07
CA ASP A 462 -14.82 -17.84 32.09
C ASP A 462 -15.98 -16.96 31.58
N ALA A 463 -17.24 -17.43 31.64
CA ALA A 463 -18.40 -16.65 31.16
C ALA A 463 -18.51 -15.27 31.81
N THR A 464 -18.09 -15.11 33.07
CA THR A 464 -18.15 -13.84 33.79
C THR A 464 -16.90 -13.64 34.64
N GLY A 465 -16.49 -12.39 34.81
CA GLY A 465 -15.37 -12.06 35.69
C GLY A 465 -15.14 -10.55 35.77
N GLN A 466 -13.96 -10.17 36.24
CA GLN A 466 -13.50 -8.79 36.27
C GLN A 466 -12.23 -8.64 35.43
N MET A 467 -12.14 -7.59 34.65
CA MET A 467 -10.93 -7.21 33.91
C MET A 467 -10.70 -5.71 34.01
N THR A 468 -9.53 -5.21 33.64
CA THR A 468 -9.31 -3.76 33.60
C THR A 468 -10.02 -3.15 32.39
N ALA A 469 -10.36 -1.86 32.47
CA ALA A 469 -10.89 -1.13 31.31
C ALA A 469 -9.94 -1.16 30.11
N LEU A 470 -8.62 -1.13 30.35
CA LEU A 470 -7.60 -1.27 29.31
C LEU A 470 -7.67 -2.64 28.62
N ASP A 471 -7.81 -3.72 29.40
CA ASP A 471 -7.93 -5.08 28.85
C ASP A 471 -9.18 -5.21 27.98
N LEU A 472 -10.31 -4.63 28.38
CA LEU A 472 -11.51 -4.63 27.55
C LEU A 472 -11.31 -3.92 26.21
N LEU A 473 -10.67 -2.75 26.22
CA LEU A 473 -10.39 -1.99 25.00
C LEU A 473 -9.44 -2.74 24.06
N LYS A 474 -8.46 -3.43 24.63
CA LYS A 474 -7.56 -4.34 23.91
C LYS A 474 -8.29 -5.54 23.31
N GLN A 475 -9.25 -6.12 24.06
CA GLN A 475 -10.12 -7.18 23.54
C GLN A 475 -10.97 -6.69 22.37
N ALA A 476 -11.50 -5.47 22.44
CA ALA A 476 -12.26 -4.87 21.35
C ALA A 476 -11.42 -4.71 20.06
N GLY A 477 -10.14 -4.36 20.19
CA GLY A 477 -9.22 -4.26 19.04
C GLY A 477 -8.49 -5.54 18.64
N GLY A 478 -8.78 -6.68 19.28
CA GLY A 478 -8.33 -8.01 18.84
C GLY A 478 -7.13 -8.60 19.55
N GLU A 479 -6.72 -8.06 20.70
CA GLU A 479 -5.63 -8.65 21.48
C GLU A 479 -6.03 -10.03 22.05
N GLY A 480 -5.20 -11.05 21.80
CA GLY A 480 -5.43 -12.42 22.29
C GLY A 480 -6.42 -13.25 21.47
N GLU A 481 -6.83 -12.80 20.28
CA GLU A 481 -7.75 -13.53 19.40
C GLU A 481 -7.19 -14.90 18.95
N GLU A 482 -5.89 -15.00 18.72
CA GLU A 482 -5.20 -16.26 18.35
C GLU A 482 -5.28 -17.34 19.46
N GLN A 483 -5.47 -16.93 20.70
CA GLN A 483 -5.55 -17.82 21.87
C GLN A 483 -6.99 -18.21 22.20
N ARG A 484 -7.99 -17.66 21.48
CA ARG A 484 -9.41 -17.88 21.72
C ARG A 484 -9.99 -18.92 20.76
N PRO A 485 -11.00 -19.68 21.22
CA PRO A 485 -11.65 -20.68 20.38
C PRO A 485 -12.52 -20.06 19.27
N LEU A 486 -13.00 -18.84 19.48
CA LEU A 486 -13.90 -18.11 18.58
C LEU A 486 -13.52 -16.62 18.54
N PRO A 487 -13.69 -15.95 17.38
CA PRO A 487 -13.38 -14.53 17.21
C PRO A 487 -14.36 -13.65 18.00
N VAL A 488 -13.90 -12.48 18.45
CA VAL A 488 -14.78 -11.49 19.10
C VAL A 488 -15.50 -10.67 18.03
N VAL A 489 -16.81 -10.86 17.92
CA VAL A 489 -17.66 -10.21 16.90
C VAL A 489 -18.18 -8.85 17.36
N GLU A 490 -18.44 -8.71 18.66
CA GLU A 490 -19.01 -7.49 19.24
C GLU A 490 -18.55 -7.29 20.68
N VAL A 491 -18.32 -6.02 21.05
CA VAL A 491 -18.06 -5.60 22.42
C VAL A 491 -19.03 -4.48 22.77
N ASN A 492 -19.85 -4.70 23.79
CA ASN A 492 -20.76 -3.72 24.36
C ASN A 492 -20.27 -3.31 25.75
N ALA A 493 -20.40 -2.03 26.07
CA ALA A 493 -20.14 -1.52 27.40
C ALA A 493 -21.29 -0.60 27.84
N THR A 494 -21.54 -0.54 29.14
CA THR A 494 -22.48 0.40 29.79
C THR A 494 -21.77 1.24 30.84
N GLY A 495 -22.37 2.35 31.25
CA GLY A 495 -21.75 3.36 32.11
C GLY A 495 -20.74 4.23 31.35
N TRP A 496 -19.74 4.78 32.06
CA TRP A 496 -18.73 5.65 31.46
C TRP A 496 -17.94 5.00 30.32
N LEU A 497 -17.72 3.69 30.39
CA LEU A 497 -17.01 2.96 29.34
C LEU A 497 -17.88 2.75 28.09
N GLY A 498 -19.19 2.58 28.28
CA GLY A 498 -20.16 2.56 27.19
C GLY A 498 -20.24 3.89 26.45
N GLU A 499 -20.30 4.99 27.20
CA GLU A 499 -20.26 6.35 26.64
C GLU A 499 -18.94 6.63 25.92
N LEU A 500 -17.80 6.20 26.48
CA LEU A 500 -16.51 6.29 25.80
C LEU A 500 -16.52 5.49 24.49
N MET A 501 -16.92 4.20 24.52
CA MET A 501 -16.97 3.30 23.37
C MET A 501 -17.99 3.71 22.29
N SER A 502 -19.00 4.51 22.64
CA SER A 502 -19.94 5.07 21.67
C SER A 502 -19.27 6.03 20.67
N GLY A 503 -18.09 6.56 21.01
CA GLY A 503 -17.43 7.60 20.22
C GLY A 503 -18.10 8.97 20.30
N LEU A 504 -19.11 9.14 21.16
CA LEU A 504 -19.83 10.41 21.39
C LEU A 504 -19.49 11.04 22.74
N ALA A 505 -18.37 10.63 23.36
CA ALA A 505 -17.99 11.10 24.68
C ALA A 505 -17.90 12.63 24.75
N ASP A 506 -17.35 13.30 23.72
CA ASP A 506 -17.20 14.76 23.68
C ASP A 506 -18.54 15.52 23.68
N GLN A 507 -19.62 14.90 23.21
CA GLN A 507 -20.96 15.50 23.20
C GLN A 507 -21.65 15.43 24.56
N HIS A 508 -21.29 14.43 25.39
CA HIS A 508 -21.89 14.18 26.69
C HIS A 508 -21.05 14.73 27.86
N LEU A 509 -19.80 15.12 27.61
CA LEU A 509 -18.92 15.72 28.61
C LEU A 509 -19.29 17.19 28.88
N GLU A 510 -19.35 17.57 30.16
CA GLU A 510 -19.49 18.98 30.55
C GLU A 510 -18.29 19.79 30.04
N PRO A 511 -18.49 20.90 29.30
CA PRO A 511 -17.38 21.71 28.79
C PRO A 511 -16.53 22.29 29.91
N VAL A 512 -15.21 22.09 29.83
CA VAL A 512 -14.25 22.61 30.80
C VAL A 512 -13.76 23.99 30.35
N ASP A 513 -13.70 24.94 31.29
CA ASP A 513 -13.09 26.26 31.07
C ASP A 513 -11.57 26.21 31.31
N PRO A 514 -10.77 26.98 30.53
CA PRO A 514 -9.35 27.09 30.80
C PRO A 514 -9.11 27.77 32.17
N PRO A 515 -7.95 27.53 32.79
CA PRO A 515 -7.61 28.10 34.09
C PRO A 515 -7.51 29.63 34.07
N ALA A 516 -7.70 30.25 35.24
CA ALA A 516 -7.45 31.68 35.42
C ALA A 516 -5.99 32.02 35.07
N GLY A 517 -5.79 33.03 34.23
CA GLY A 517 -4.47 33.42 33.69
C GLY A 517 -4.14 32.84 32.32
N PHE A 518 -4.98 31.99 31.74
CA PHE A 518 -4.87 31.60 30.33
C PHE A 518 -5.28 32.79 29.43
N GLY A 519 -4.38 33.22 28.56
CA GLY A 519 -4.47 34.44 27.74
C GLY A 519 -5.41 34.37 26.53
N ALA A 520 -6.26 33.35 26.43
CA ALA A 520 -7.23 33.19 25.34
C ALA A 520 -8.60 32.69 25.82
N ALA A 521 -9.66 33.23 25.23
CA ALA A 521 -11.01 32.68 25.39
C ALA A 521 -11.20 31.52 24.39
N LEU A 522 -11.48 30.32 24.90
CA LEU A 522 -11.76 29.15 24.07
C LEU A 522 -13.18 29.21 23.51
N ARG A 523 -13.31 28.88 22.22
CA ARG A 523 -14.63 28.71 21.57
C ARG A 523 -15.37 27.48 22.14
N PRO A 524 -16.71 27.38 22.00
CA PRO A 524 -17.49 26.27 22.56
C PRO A 524 -16.96 24.88 22.16
N TYR A 525 -16.61 24.67 20.89
CA TYR A 525 -16.01 23.39 20.48
C TYR A 525 -14.61 23.18 21.10
N GLN A 526 -13.80 24.23 21.23
CA GLN A 526 -12.47 24.12 21.86
C GLN A 526 -12.59 23.75 23.34
N ARG A 527 -13.61 24.24 24.05
CA ARG A 527 -13.94 23.81 25.42
C ARG A 527 -14.35 22.35 25.50
N ARG A 528 -15.14 21.86 24.54
CA ARG A 528 -15.47 20.42 24.44
C ARG A 528 -14.23 19.57 24.15
N GLY A 529 -13.35 20.04 23.26
CA GLY A 529 -12.09 19.35 22.97
C GLY A 529 -11.13 19.34 24.15
N LEU A 530 -11.06 20.43 24.92
CA LEU A 530 -10.34 20.48 26.20
C LEU A 530 -10.95 19.48 27.20
N ALA A 531 -12.27 19.44 27.35
CA ALA A 531 -12.96 18.50 28.22
C ALA A 531 -12.66 17.03 27.85
N TRP A 532 -12.68 16.72 26.55
CA TRP A 532 -12.33 15.40 26.02
C TRP A 532 -10.87 15.03 26.29
N LEU A 533 -9.92 15.94 26.05
CA LEU A 533 -8.50 15.72 26.37
C LEU A 533 -8.27 15.51 27.88
N ALA A 534 -8.94 16.30 28.72
CA ALA A 534 -8.86 16.20 30.17
C ALA A 534 -9.50 14.90 30.69
N PHE A 535 -10.59 14.45 30.07
CA PHE A 535 -11.21 13.15 30.35
C PHE A 535 -10.26 11.99 30.05
N LEU A 536 -9.64 11.96 28.86
CA LEU A 536 -8.63 10.96 28.52
C LEU A 536 -7.41 11.02 29.45
N ASN A 537 -7.00 12.21 29.88
CA ASN A 537 -5.88 12.41 30.80
C ASN A 537 -6.12 11.75 32.16
N ARG A 538 -7.33 11.91 32.71
CA ARG A 538 -7.72 11.27 33.98
C ARG A 538 -7.69 9.76 33.86
N LEU A 539 -8.18 9.21 32.76
CA LEU A 539 -8.15 7.78 32.47
C LEU A 539 -6.72 7.25 32.19
N GLY A 540 -5.74 8.12 31.93
CA GLY A 540 -4.40 7.71 31.52
C GLY A 540 -4.36 7.11 30.12
N LEU A 541 -5.31 7.50 29.27
CA LEU A 541 -5.47 7.11 27.87
C LEU A 541 -4.96 8.23 26.96
N GLY A 542 -4.40 7.83 25.81
CA GLY A 542 -3.99 8.74 24.76
C GLY A 542 -5.13 9.09 23.81
N GLY A 543 -4.92 10.12 23.00
CA GLY A 543 -5.91 10.59 22.02
C GLY A 543 -5.28 11.20 20.78
N CYS A 544 -6.02 11.17 19.68
CA CYS A 544 -5.71 11.81 18.42
C CYS A 544 -6.68 12.98 18.21
N LEU A 545 -6.19 14.21 18.36
CA LEU A 545 -6.93 15.42 18.02
C LEU A 545 -6.71 15.71 16.53
N ALA A 546 -7.68 15.30 15.73
CA ALA A 546 -7.69 15.30 14.28
C ALA A 546 -8.55 16.44 13.69
N ASP A 547 -8.76 17.51 14.45
CA ASP A 547 -9.46 18.71 13.98
C ASP A 547 -8.85 19.29 12.71
N ASP A 548 -9.69 19.80 11.81
CA ASP A 548 -9.25 20.55 10.64
C ASP A 548 -8.26 21.65 11.02
N MET A 549 -7.32 21.88 10.11
CA MET A 549 -6.23 22.78 10.39
C MET A 549 -6.74 24.21 10.55
N GLY A 550 -6.42 24.86 11.66
CA GLY A 550 -6.90 26.21 11.95
C GLY A 550 -8.04 26.28 12.96
N LEU A 551 -8.59 25.14 13.38
CA LEU A 551 -9.51 25.04 14.53
C LEU A 551 -8.82 25.21 15.90
N GLY A 552 -7.51 25.48 15.92
CA GLY A 552 -6.78 25.74 17.16
C GLY A 552 -6.52 24.48 17.99
N LYS A 553 -5.88 23.45 17.41
CA LYS A 553 -5.35 22.31 18.16
C LYS A 553 -4.29 22.74 19.19
N THR A 554 -3.44 23.68 18.80
CA THR A 554 -2.38 24.25 19.64
C THR A 554 -2.93 24.90 20.89
N VAL A 555 -3.91 25.80 20.77
CA VAL A 555 -4.53 26.47 21.93
C VAL A 555 -5.27 25.48 22.84
N GLN A 556 -5.90 24.45 22.29
CA GLN A 556 -6.55 23.39 23.09
C GLN A 556 -5.53 22.59 23.91
N LEU A 557 -4.38 22.24 23.32
CA LEU A 557 -3.30 21.56 24.06
C LEU A 557 -2.69 22.47 25.13
N LEU A 558 -2.41 23.74 24.81
CA LEU A 558 -1.85 24.68 25.79
C LEU A 558 -2.81 24.91 26.96
N ALA A 559 -4.12 24.92 26.70
CA ALA A 559 -5.13 24.97 27.77
C ALA A 559 -5.12 23.71 28.64
N LEU A 560 -4.92 22.52 28.05
CA LEU A 560 -4.75 21.27 28.79
C LEU A 560 -3.51 21.28 29.68
N GLU A 561 -2.37 21.78 29.17
CA GLU A 561 -1.15 21.91 29.96
C GLU A 561 -1.33 22.91 31.10
N ALA A 562 -1.89 24.09 30.81
CA ALA A 562 -2.17 25.09 31.83
C ALA A 562 -3.10 24.54 32.92
N LEU A 563 -4.15 23.81 32.54
CA LEU A 563 -5.09 23.18 33.47
C LEU A 563 -4.38 22.14 34.35
N ALA A 564 -3.56 21.28 33.76
CA ALA A 564 -2.83 20.23 34.48
C ALA A 564 -1.76 20.78 35.44
N ARG A 565 -1.33 22.03 35.26
CA ARG A 565 -0.35 22.71 36.13
C ARG A 565 -1.00 23.51 37.28
N GLN A 566 -2.32 23.61 37.34
CA GLN A 566 -3.01 24.16 38.52
C GLN A 566 -3.07 23.18 39.71
N GLU A 567 -2.87 21.89 39.44
CA GLU A 567 -2.86 20.85 40.46
C GLU A 567 -1.44 20.69 41.08
N GLU A 568 -1.14 19.52 41.65
CA GLU A 568 0.18 19.19 42.17
C GLU A 568 1.29 19.30 41.10
N PRO A 569 2.56 19.52 41.49
CA PRO A 569 3.69 19.51 40.57
C PRO A 569 3.71 18.23 39.73
N ARG A 570 3.65 18.37 38.41
CA ARG A 570 3.68 17.26 37.44
C ARG A 570 5.00 17.21 36.69
N PRO A 571 5.41 16.03 36.20
CA PRO A 571 6.55 15.92 35.29
C PRO A 571 6.34 16.74 34.00
N PRO A 572 7.42 17.06 33.26
CA PRO A 572 7.34 17.87 32.05
C PRO A 572 6.54 17.18 30.94
N THR A 573 6.05 17.98 30.00
CA THR A 573 5.44 17.52 28.74
C THR A 573 6.43 17.67 27.60
N LEU A 574 6.65 16.62 26.81
CA LEU A 574 7.46 16.66 25.58
C LEU A 574 6.58 16.87 24.36
N LEU A 575 6.81 17.94 23.61
CA LEU A 575 6.20 18.20 22.31
C LEU A 575 7.23 17.93 21.20
N VAL A 576 6.91 17.01 20.31
CA VAL A 576 7.69 16.71 19.11
C VAL A 576 6.93 17.24 17.89
N CYS A 577 7.54 18.14 17.13
CA CYS A 577 6.89 18.78 15.99
C CYS A 577 7.86 18.97 14.80
N PRO A 578 7.38 19.27 13.58
CA PRO A 578 8.25 19.67 12.49
C PRO A 578 9.04 20.94 12.83
N MET A 579 10.25 21.09 12.29
CA MET A 579 11.07 22.27 12.55
C MET A 579 10.30 23.58 12.22
N SER A 580 9.53 23.57 11.13
CA SER A 580 8.77 24.72 10.65
C SER A 580 7.79 25.31 11.68
N VAL A 581 7.34 24.52 12.67
CA VAL A 581 6.32 24.97 13.64
C VAL A 581 6.86 25.20 15.05
N VAL A 582 8.13 24.88 15.34
CA VAL A 582 8.76 25.09 16.66
C VAL A 582 8.61 26.53 17.14
N GLY A 583 8.90 27.51 16.26
CA GLY A 583 8.76 28.93 16.60
C GLY A 583 7.31 29.37 16.82
N ASN A 584 6.36 28.73 16.13
CA ASN A 584 4.94 29.01 16.31
C ASN A 584 4.47 28.54 17.69
N TRP A 585 4.84 27.32 18.10
CA TRP A 585 4.52 26.80 19.43
C TRP A 585 5.08 27.67 20.55
N GLN A 586 6.31 28.14 20.42
CA GLN A 586 6.91 29.05 21.40
C GLN A 586 6.09 30.35 21.53
N ARG A 587 5.80 31.03 20.41
CA ARG A 587 5.02 32.27 20.40
C ARG A 587 3.59 32.08 20.92
N GLU A 588 2.93 30.97 20.55
CA GLU A 588 1.58 30.66 21.02
C GLU A 588 1.57 30.34 22.52
N ALA A 589 2.59 29.65 23.05
CA ALA A 589 2.72 29.41 24.48
C ALA A 589 2.94 30.71 25.26
N GLU A 590 3.86 31.58 24.81
CA GLU A 590 4.09 32.90 25.41
C GLU A 590 2.82 33.77 25.41
N ARG A 591 2.02 33.69 24.33
CA ARG A 591 0.78 34.46 24.18
C ARG A 591 -0.38 33.91 25.01
N PHE A 592 -0.64 32.61 24.93
CA PHE A 592 -1.85 31.99 25.48
C PHE A 592 -1.66 31.40 26.87
N ALA A 593 -0.45 30.98 27.22
CA ALA A 593 -0.14 30.37 28.50
C ALA A 593 1.17 30.93 29.07
N PRO A 594 1.24 32.25 29.37
CA PRO A 594 2.47 32.91 29.82
C PRO A 594 3.02 32.35 31.14
N GLY A 595 2.19 31.65 31.93
CA GLY A 595 2.62 30.96 33.15
C GLY A 595 3.34 29.63 32.92
N LEU A 596 3.35 29.08 31.70
CA LEU A 596 4.08 27.84 31.38
C LEU A 596 5.55 28.15 31.08
N ARG A 597 6.46 27.45 31.77
CA ARG A 597 7.90 27.51 31.45
C ARG A 597 8.18 26.63 30.25
N VAL A 598 8.66 27.23 29.16
CA VAL A 598 8.90 26.52 27.89
C VAL A 598 10.40 26.44 27.60
N HIS A 599 10.87 25.24 27.24
CA HIS A 599 12.24 25.00 26.76
C HIS A 599 12.23 24.50 25.31
N VAL A 600 13.10 25.05 24.47
CA VAL A 600 13.30 24.58 23.09
C VAL A 600 14.59 23.77 23.01
N HIS A 601 14.47 22.45 22.94
CA HIS A 601 15.59 21.53 22.80
C HIS A 601 16.05 21.47 21.33
N HIS A 602 16.89 22.43 20.92
CA HIS A 602 17.40 22.52 19.56
C HIS A 602 18.79 23.19 19.49
N GLY A 603 19.57 22.86 18.46
CA GLY A 603 20.86 23.51 18.17
C GLY A 603 22.11 22.74 18.61
N GLY A 604 23.28 23.28 18.22
CA GLY A 604 24.59 22.66 18.46
C GLY A 604 25.14 22.81 19.89
N ARG A 605 24.57 23.72 20.69
CA ARG A 605 24.89 23.93 22.12
C ARG A 605 23.86 23.29 23.05
N ARG A 606 22.97 22.43 22.52
CA ARG A 606 21.96 21.75 23.34
C ARG A 606 22.63 20.78 24.32
N LEU A 607 22.10 20.69 25.53
CA LEU A 607 22.59 19.76 26.54
C LEU A 607 22.27 18.31 26.13
N SER A 608 23.04 17.36 26.66
CA SER A 608 22.88 15.93 26.40
C SER A 608 23.25 15.13 27.64
N GLY A 609 22.69 13.92 27.78
CA GLY A 609 22.97 13.08 28.96
C GLY A 609 22.30 13.62 30.23
N GLU A 610 22.97 13.50 31.38
CA GLU A 610 22.42 13.93 32.67
C GLU A 610 22.12 15.43 32.74
N ASP A 611 22.95 16.27 32.11
CA ASP A 611 22.73 17.72 32.03
C ASP A 611 21.39 18.08 31.36
N LEU A 612 20.93 17.25 30.42
CA LEU A 612 19.62 17.44 29.78
C LEU A 612 18.48 17.13 30.75
N ARG A 613 18.61 16.08 31.58
CA ARG A 613 17.57 15.69 32.55
C ARG A 613 17.36 16.81 33.56
N GLU A 614 18.43 17.30 34.19
CA GLU A 614 18.34 18.36 35.20
C GLU A 614 17.78 19.67 34.65
N GLU A 615 18.10 20.00 33.39
CA GLU A 615 17.58 21.20 32.75
C GLU A 615 16.09 21.05 32.41
N VAL A 616 15.69 19.93 31.80
CA VAL A 616 14.30 19.67 31.35
C VAL A 616 13.31 19.66 32.51
N GLU A 617 13.69 19.14 33.68
CA GLU A 617 12.83 19.09 34.88
C GLU A 617 12.44 20.48 35.41
N ARG A 618 13.15 21.55 34.99
CA ARG A 618 12.83 22.93 35.37
C ARG A 618 11.71 23.55 34.54
N TYR A 619 11.27 22.88 33.47
CA TYR A 619 10.29 23.40 32.54
C TYR A 619 9.00 22.58 32.55
N ASP A 620 7.91 23.22 32.14
CA ASP A 620 6.60 22.58 32.07
C ASP A 620 6.37 21.94 30.70
N LEU A 621 6.89 22.58 29.64
CA LEU A 621 6.78 22.15 28.25
C LEU A 621 8.15 22.19 27.55
N VAL A 622 8.55 21.07 26.96
CA VAL A 622 9.80 20.94 26.20
C VAL A 622 9.49 20.65 24.74
N ILE A 623 10.00 21.50 23.83
CA ILE A 623 9.74 21.43 22.40
C ILE A 623 10.97 20.91 21.67
N THR A 624 10.80 19.84 20.89
CA THR A 624 11.85 19.26 20.05
C THR A 624 11.31 18.92 18.65
N THR A 625 12.19 18.38 17.80
CA THR A 625 11.85 17.97 16.43
C THR A 625 11.98 16.46 16.24
N TYR A 626 11.23 15.88 15.29
CA TYR A 626 11.30 14.44 14.99
C TYR A 626 12.71 13.89 14.78
N PRO A 627 13.61 14.54 14.00
CA PRO A 627 14.97 14.07 13.85
C PRO A 627 15.78 14.10 15.15
N LEU A 628 15.57 15.12 15.99
CA LEU A 628 16.27 15.24 17.27
C LEU A 628 15.73 14.26 18.32
N ALA A 629 14.42 14.05 18.38
CA ALA A 629 13.83 13.02 19.24
C ALA A 629 14.34 11.62 18.90
N ALA A 630 14.62 11.35 17.63
CA ALA A 630 15.24 10.09 17.19
C ALA A 630 16.74 10.01 17.49
N ARG A 631 17.45 11.14 17.45
CA ARG A 631 18.89 11.21 17.72
C ARG A 631 19.20 11.12 19.22
N ASP A 632 18.42 11.81 20.03
CA ASP A 632 18.62 11.94 21.47
C ASP A 632 17.69 10.98 22.24
N SER A 633 17.21 9.90 21.60
CA SER A 633 16.17 9.03 22.13
C SER A 633 16.54 8.39 23.47
N ASP A 634 17.81 8.05 23.67
CA ASP A 634 18.27 7.37 24.87
C ASP A 634 18.20 8.30 26.09
N ALA A 635 18.67 9.55 25.94
CA ALA A 635 18.53 10.57 26.98
C ALA A 635 17.06 10.94 27.26
N LEU A 636 16.21 10.98 26.22
CA LEU A 636 14.78 11.31 26.39
C LEU A 636 13.97 10.18 27.05
N ARG A 637 14.36 8.90 26.86
CA ARG A 637 13.74 7.73 27.53
C ARG A 637 13.96 7.69 29.03
N GLU A 638 15.06 8.29 29.44
CA GLU A 638 15.54 8.39 30.79
C GLU A 638 14.75 9.40 31.64
N ILE A 639 13.94 10.24 31.00
CA ILE A 639 13.10 11.26 31.63
C ILE A 639 11.67 10.73 31.73
N ARG A 640 11.03 10.94 32.89
CA ARG A 640 9.61 10.62 33.07
C ARG A 640 8.76 11.78 32.55
N TRP A 641 8.00 11.53 31.49
CA TRP A 641 7.11 12.53 30.91
C TRP A 641 5.69 12.40 31.46
N GLU A 642 5.05 13.53 31.77
CA GLU A 642 3.61 13.55 32.02
C GLU A 642 2.88 13.25 30.71
N ARG A 643 3.30 13.95 29.65
CA ARG A 643 2.78 13.76 28.29
C ARG A 643 3.88 13.74 27.25
N VAL A 644 3.66 12.95 26.21
CA VAL A 644 4.36 13.09 24.92
C VAL A 644 3.32 13.45 23.86
N VAL A 645 3.57 14.55 23.17
CA VAL A 645 2.68 15.10 22.14
C VAL A 645 3.40 15.10 20.81
N LEU A 646 2.74 14.58 19.78
CA LEU A 646 3.22 14.64 18.39
C LEU A 646 2.37 15.63 17.62
N ASP A 647 2.97 16.71 17.15
CA ASP A 647 2.30 17.63 16.21
C ASP A 647 2.65 17.26 14.77
N GLU A 648 1.67 17.36 13.87
CA GLU A 648 1.73 16.81 12.51
C GLU A 648 2.13 15.31 12.55
N ALA A 649 1.33 14.52 13.28
CA ALA A 649 1.58 13.10 13.56
C ALA A 649 1.71 12.22 12.31
N GLN A 650 1.35 12.70 11.12
CA GLN A 650 1.67 12.03 9.84
C GLN A 650 3.18 11.79 9.64
N ASN A 651 4.06 12.50 10.35
CA ASN A 651 5.50 12.24 10.34
C ASN A 651 5.88 10.84 10.86
N ILE A 652 4.98 10.16 11.59
CA ILE A 652 5.18 8.77 12.06
C ILE A 652 4.36 7.74 11.28
N LYS A 653 3.87 8.07 10.08
CA LYS A 653 3.04 7.16 9.27
C LYS A 653 3.66 5.80 8.99
N ASN A 654 4.99 5.74 8.89
CA ASN A 654 5.74 4.49 8.77
C ASN A 654 6.25 4.06 10.15
N SER A 655 5.59 3.06 10.74
CA SER A 655 5.94 2.50 12.05
C SER A 655 7.32 1.86 12.13
N ALA A 656 7.91 1.47 11.00
CA ALA A 656 9.27 0.92 10.92
C ALA A 656 10.36 2.01 10.88
N SER A 657 10.00 3.28 10.67
CA SER A 657 10.96 4.37 10.63
C SER A 657 11.66 4.56 11.98
N ARG A 658 12.93 5.01 11.94
CA ARG A 658 13.70 5.32 13.15
C ARG A 658 12.99 6.33 14.05
N GLN A 659 12.35 7.33 13.45
CA GLN A 659 11.58 8.36 14.15
C GLN A 659 10.37 7.79 14.88
N ALA A 660 9.54 6.98 14.19
CA ALA A 660 8.37 6.36 14.80
C ALA A 660 8.75 5.42 15.95
N ARG A 661 9.81 4.60 15.79
CA ARG A 661 10.33 3.73 16.85
C ARG A 661 10.85 4.51 18.05
N ALA A 662 11.55 5.62 17.81
CA ALA A 662 12.09 6.45 18.89
C ALA A 662 10.98 7.05 19.75
N VAL A 663 10.00 7.73 19.13
CA VAL A 663 8.92 8.39 19.89
C VAL A 663 7.96 7.42 20.57
N ARG A 664 7.70 6.24 19.97
CA ARG A 664 6.91 5.17 20.61
C ARG A 664 7.61 4.55 21.82
N GLY A 665 8.94 4.57 21.83
CA GLY A 665 9.75 4.08 22.93
C GLY A 665 9.83 5.03 24.13
N LEU A 666 9.23 6.22 24.07
CA LEU A 666 9.25 7.18 25.18
C LEU A 666 8.20 6.82 26.23
N SER A 667 8.61 6.90 27.51
CA SER A 667 7.72 6.66 28.65
C SER A 667 6.91 7.91 28.96
N ALA A 668 5.58 7.80 28.88
CA ALA A 668 4.67 8.90 29.19
C ALA A 668 3.38 8.37 29.81
N ARG A 669 2.79 9.13 30.75
CA ARG A 669 1.48 8.79 31.31
C ARG A 669 0.37 8.92 30.27
N GLN A 670 0.38 10.01 29.50
CA GLN A 670 -0.56 10.25 28.41
C GLN A 670 0.18 10.56 27.10
N ARG A 671 -0.37 10.14 25.96
CA ARG A 671 0.19 10.38 24.63
C ARG A 671 -0.84 11.01 23.71
N ILE A 672 -0.51 12.14 23.09
CA ILE A 672 -1.44 12.89 22.24
C ILE A 672 -0.86 13.03 20.84
N ALA A 673 -1.64 12.68 19.83
CA ALA A 673 -1.33 12.96 18.44
C ALA A 673 -2.18 14.13 17.96
N LEU A 674 -1.56 15.13 17.32
CA LEU A 674 -2.23 16.23 16.64
C LEU A 674 -2.01 16.05 15.14
N THR A 675 -3.10 16.06 14.37
CA THR A 675 -3.03 15.95 12.90
C THR A 675 -4.23 16.68 12.27
N GLY A 676 -4.13 17.07 11.00
CA GLY A 676 -5.30 17.50 10.22
C GLY A 676 -6.05 16.33 9.58
N THR A 677 -5.33 15.25 9.26
CA THR A 677 -5.86 14.08 8.56
C THR A 677 -5.26 12.82 9.20
N PRO A 678 -6.03 12.08 10.03
CA PRO A 678 -5.52 10.91 10.75
C PRO A 678 -5.25 9.71 9.82
N VAL A 679 -5.79 9.74 8.60
CA VAL A 679 -5.48 8.81 7.51
C VAL A 679 -5.22 9.64 6.27
N GLU A 680 -4.00 9.58 5.74
CA GLU A 680 -3.69 10.19 4.44
C GLU A 680 -3.84 9.13 3.35
N ASN A 681 -3.05 8.05 3.41
CA ASN A 681 -2.87 7.15 2.28
C ASN A 681 -3.28 5.71 2.57
N ARG A 682 -3.10 5.22 3.80
CA ARG A 682 -3.36 3.80 4.13
C ARG A 682 -3.86 3.69 5.56
N LEU A 683 -4.73 2.73 5.84
CA LEU A 683 -5.18 2.41 7.19
C LEU A 683 -4.03 2.00 8.12
N ALA A 684 -2.92 1.52 7.57
CA ALA A 684 -1.70 1.26 8.35
C ALA A 684 -1.11 2.53 9.01
N GLU A 685 -1.40 3.72 8.46
CA GLU A 685 -0.97 5.00 9.06
C GLU A 685 -1.78 5.28 10.34
N LEU A 686 -3.08 4.98 10.32
CA LEU A 686 -3.94 5.05 11.51
C LEU A 686 -3.40 4.14 12.61
N TRP A 687 -3.01 2.91 12.26
CA TRP A 687 -2.40 1.99 13.22
C TRP A 687 -1.16 2.58 13.88
N SER A 688 -0.27 3.24 13.12
CA SER A 688 0.94 3.84 13.69
C SER A 688 0.63 4.96 14.70
N ILE A 689 -0.34 5.82 14.37
CA ILE A 689 -0.79 6.91 15.25
C ILE A 689 -1.49 6.35 16.50
N MET A 690 -2.35 5.34 16.32
CA MET A 690 -3.09 4.71 17.39
C MET A 690 -2.21 3.87 18.31
N ASP A 691 -1.21 3.15 17.79
CA ASP A 691 -0.23 2.42 18.58
C ASP A 691 0.68 3.39 19.36
N PHE A 692 0.97 4.57 18.83
CA PHE A 692 1.61 5.63 19.62
C PHE A 692 0.69 6.14 20.74
N ALA A 693 -0.55 6.53 20.42
CA ALA A 693 -1.46 7.13 21.40
C ALA A 693 -1.85 6.12 22.51
N ASN A 694 -2.21 4.91 22.12
CA ASN A 694 -2.65 3.82 22.99
C ASN A 694 -2.02 2.49 22.56
N PRO A 695 -0.78 2.19 22.98
CA PRO A 695 -0.06 0.98 22.58
C PRO A 695 -0.85 -0.30 22.85
N GLY A 696 -0.91 -1.18 21.86
CA GLY A 696 -1.57 -2.49 21.96
C GLY A 696 -3.09 -2.51 21.75
N ILE A 697 -3.80 -1.36 21.76
CA ILE A 697 -5.27 -1.35 21.57
C ILE A 697 -5.67 -2.01 20.25
N LEU A 698 -4.90 -1.82 19.17
CA LEU A 698 -5.19 -2.41 17.85
C LEU A 698 -4.40 -3.71 17.57
N GLY A 699 -3.78 -4.30 18.59
CA GLY A 699 -2.90 -5.45 18.44
C GLY A 699 -1.67 -5.16 17.56
N SER A 700 -1.06 -6.23 17.05
CA SER A 700 0.11 -6.14 16.18
C SER A 700 -0.23 -5.59 14.79
N LEU A 701 0.76 -5.07 14.06
CA LEU A 701 0.55 -4.57 12.70
C LEU A 701 0.08 -5.66 11.73
N SER A 702 0.53 -6.92 11.90
CA SER A 702 0.09 -8.05 11.07
C SER A 702 -1.38 -8.38 11.32
N THR A 703 -1.78 -8.48 12.59
CA THR A 703 -3.18 -8.70 13.00
C THR A 703 -4.09 -7.57 12.49
N PHE A 704 -3.66 -6.32 12.66
CA PHE A 704 -4.40 -5.15 12.17
C PHE A 704 -4.57 -5.18 10.65
N ARG A 705 -3.52 -5.54 9.90
CA ARG A 705 -3.59 -5.65 8.44
C ARG A 705 -4.56 -6.73 7.99
N ALA A 706 -4.49 -7.92 8.58
CA ALA A 706 -5.38 -9.02 8.24
C ALA A 706 -6.85 -8.73 8.59
N ARG A 707 -7.10 -8.05 9.72
CA ARG A 707 -8.47 -7.83 10.23
C ARG A 707 -9.16 -6.59 9.67
N TYR A 708 -8.41 -5.53 9.40
CA TYR A 708 -8.96 -4.24 9.00
C TYR A 708 -8.39 -3.75 7.67
N ALA A 709 -7.07 -3.65 7.54
CA ALA A 709 -6.50 -2.97 6.37
C ALA A 709 -6.79 -3.70 5.05
N VAL A 710 -6.52 -5.01 4.95
CA VAL A 710 -6.75 -5.79 3.73
C VAL A 710 -8.24 -5.90 3.40
N PRO A 711 -9.14 -6.27 4.33
CA PRO A 711 -10.57 -6.33 4.02
C PRO A 711 -11.16 -5.00 3.57
N VAL A 712 -10.74 -3.88 4.16
CA VAL A 712 -11.27 -2.55 3.80
C VAL A 712 -10.64 -2.03 2.51
N GLU A 713 -9.31 -2.07 2.38
CA GLU A 713 -8.60 -1.47 1.24
C GLU A 713 -8.72 -2.30 -0.04
N ARG A 714 -8.72 -3.63 0.06
CA ARG A 714 -8.73 -4.53 -1.10
C ARG A 714 -10.13 -5.06 -1.43
N ASP A 715 -10.86 -5.49 -0.40
CA ASP A 715 -12.11 -6.23 -0.57
C ASP A 715 -13.36 -5.34 -0.39
N GLY A 716 -13.18 -4.07 -0.01
CA GLY A 716 -14.26 -3.09 0.16
C GLY A 716 -15.20 -3.40 1.34
N ASP A 717 -14.74 -4.15 2.34
CA ASP A 717 -15.55 -4.62 3.48
C ASP A 717 -15.97 -3.44 4.41
N THR A 718 -17.23 -3.01 4.26
CA THR A 718 -17.81 -1.94 5.08
C THR A 718 -17.97 -2.31 6.54
N ASP A 719 -18.10 -3.60 6.87
CA ASP A 719 -18.23 -4.06 8.26
C ASP A 719 -16.88 -4.00 8.97
N ALA A 720 -15.81 -4.37 8.29
CA ALA A 720 -14.45 -4.19 8.80
C ALA A 720 -14.16 -2.71 9.10
N ALA A 721 -14.59 -1.81 8.23
CA ALA A 721 -14.49 -0.36 8.45
C ALA A 721 -15.34 0.09 9.66
N ALA A 722 -16.57 -0.40 9.80
CA ALA A 722 -17.45 -0.07 10.93
C ALA A 722 -16.90 -0.59 12.27
N ARG A 723 -16.32 -1.81 12.29
CA ARG A 723 -15.63 -2.35 13.47
C ARG A 723 -14.42 -1.50 13.84
N LEU A 724 -13.59 -1.13 12.88
CA LEU A 724 -12.44 -0.26 13.12
C LEU A 724 -12.86 1.08 13.74
N ARG A 725 -13.90 1.72 13.17
CA ARG A 725 -14.44 3.00 13.68
C ARG A 725 -14.92 2.89 15.12
N ARG A 726 -15.59 1.80 15.51
CA ARG A 726 -16.03 1.58 16.90
C ARG A 726 -14.86 1.47 17.87
N VAL A 727 -13.77 0.81 17.47
CA VAL A 727 -12.58 0.65 18.33
C VAL A 727 -11.78 1.94 18.43
N THR A 728 -11.61 2.68 17.33
CA THR A 728 -10.77 3.89 17.30
C THR A 728 -11.51 5.17 17.69
N GLY A 729 -12.82 5.24 17.45
CA GLY A 729 -13.67 6.41 17.68
C GLY A 729 -13.49 7.08 19.04
N PRO A 730 -13.42 6.34 20.16
CA PRO A 730 -13.24 6.92 21.49
C PRO A 730 -11.96 7.76 21.66
N PHE A 731 -10.95 7.45 20.85
CA PHE A 731 -9.61 8.04 20.92
C PHE A 731 -9.34 9.03 19.79
N VAL A 732 -10.27 9.25 18.87
CA VAL A 732 -10.08 10.15 17.73
C VAL A 732 -11.17 11.20 17.73
N LEU A 733 -10.80 12.45 18.05
CA LEU A 733 -11.70 13.59 17.93
C LEU A 733 -11.39 14.35 16.65
N ARG A 734 -12.33 14.36 15.70
CA ARG A 734 -12.20 15.07 14.42
C ARG A 734 -13.40 15.98 14.18
N ARG A 735 -13.12 17.25 13.93
CA ARG A 735 -14.11 18.27 13.56
C ARG A 735 -13.66 18.99 12.31
N VAL A 736 -14.62 19.34 11.46
CA VAL A 736 -14.36 20.00 10.18
C VAL A 736 -14.84 21.44 10.20
N LYS A 737 -14.19 22.33 9.44
CA LYS A 737 -14.60 23.74 9.38
C LYS A 737 -15.96 23.97 8.73
N THR A 738 -16.36 23.04 7.87
CA THR A 738 -17.66 23.07 7.18
C THR A 738 -18.82 22.69 8.09
N ASP A 739 -18.55 22.24 9.34
CA ASP A 739 -19.60 21.92 10.30
C ASP A 739 -20.11 23.20 10.97
N PRO A 740 -21.37 23.60 10.73
CA PRO A 740 -21.95 24.81 11.33
C PRO A 740 -22.01 24.75 12.87
N ALA A 741 -21.99 23.55 13.47
CA ALA A 741 -21.96 23.37 14.93
C ALA A 741 -20.56 23.63 15.55
N VAL A 742 -19.53 23.73 14.70
CA VAL A 742 -18.13 23.99 15.10
C VAL A 742 -17.79 25.46 14.88
N ILE A 743 -18.13 26.02 13.71
CA ILE A 743 -17.92 27.43 13.42
C ILE A 743 -19.14 28.03 12.72
N SER A 744 -19.72 29.05 13.35
CA SER A 744 -20.74 29.93 12.77
C SER A 744 -20.19 31.23 12.19
N ASP A 745 -18.96 31.62 12.55
CA ASP A 745 -18.43 32.98 12.32
C ASP A 745 -17.23 33.03 11.35
N LEU A 746 -16.81 31.90 10.78
CA LEU A 746 -15.86 31.95 9.67
C LEU A 746 -16.66 32.43 8.45
N PRO A 747 -16.18 33.46 7.75
CA PRO A 747 -16.80 33.92 6.50
C PRO A 747 -16.78 32.81 5.44
N ASP A 748 -17.47 32.99 4.32
CA ASP A 748 -17.63 31.92 3.34
C ASP A 748 -16.28 31.61 2.65
N LYS A 749 -16.00 30.32 2.47
CA LYS A 749 -14.91 29.87 1.60
C LYS A 749 -15.50 29.53 0.24
N ILE A 750 -15.19 30.35 -0.76
CA ILE A 750 -15.69 30.18 -2.12
C ILE A 750 -14.58 29.59 -2.97
N GLU A 751 -14.71 28.31 -3.33
CA GLU A 751 -13.78 27.64 -4.24
C GLU A 751 -14.27 27.76 -5.68
N VAL A 752 -13.46 28.40 -6.54
CA VAL A 752 -13.75 28.61 -7.95
C VAL A 752 -12.64 28.01 -8.80
N LYS A 753 -13.02 27.11 -9.71
CA LYS A 753 -12.11 26.63 -10.74
C LYS A 753 -11.94 27.70 -11.81
N GLN A 754 -10.70 28.01 -12.13
CA GLN A 754 -10.33 28.97 -13.16
C GLN A 754 -9.79 28.21 -14.36
N LEU A 755 -10.65 27.98 -15.34
CA LEU A 755 -10.28 27.29 -16.57
C LEU A 755 -9.41 28.22 -17.43
N CYS A 756 -8.26 27.71 -17.87
CA CYS A 756 -7.27 28.41 -18.67
C CYS A 756 -7.09 27.67 -19.99
N ASN A 757 -7.04 28.39 -21.11
CA ASN A 757 -6.68 27.80 -22.40
C ASN A 757 -5.16 27.75 -22.55
N LEU A 758 -4.65 26.74 -23.24
CA LEU A 758 -3.24 26.74 -23.65
C LEU A 758 -3.02 27.73 -24.79
N THR A 759 -1.87 28.40 -24.80
CA THR A 759 -1.41 29.11 -26.01
C THR A 759 -1.02 28.11 -27.10
N SER A 760 -0.92 28.55 -28.36
CA SER A 760 -0.46 27.68 -29.46
C SER A 760 0.95 27.13 -29.20
N GLU A 761 1.82 27.92 -28.57
CA GLU A 761 3.15 27.47 -28.13
C GLU A 761 3.05 26.37 -27.08
N GLN A 762 2.22 26.56 -26.05
CA GLN A 762 2.01 25.56 -25.00
C GLN A 762 1.41 24.28 -25.56
N ALA A 763 0.40 24.35 -26.42
CA ALA A 763 -0.21 23.17 -27.04
C ALA A 763 0.80 22.37 -27.87
N THR A 764 1.65 23.06 -28.64
CA THR A 764 2.72 22.42 -29.43
C THR A 764 3.75 21.73 -28.54
N LEU A 765 4.23 22.41 -27.49
CA LEU A 765 5.17 21.83 -26.53
C LEU A 765 4.55 20.67 -25.75
N TYR A 766 3.28 20.80 -25.39
CA TYR A 766 2.53 19.77 -24.65
C TYR A 766 2.44 18.49 -25.49
N GLN A 767 2.01 18.61 -26.74
CA GLN A 767 1.92 17.47 -27.65
C GLN A 767 3.29 16.83 -27.89
N ALA A 768 4.34 17.63 -28.09
CA ALA A 768 5.70 17.11 -28.25
C ALA A 768 6.20 16.32 -27.03
N VAL A 769 5.88 16.78 -25.81
CA VAL A 769 6.21 16.06 -24.57
C VAL A 769 5.40 14.77 -24.45
N VAL A 770 4.11 14.77 -24.82
CA VAL A 770 3.26 13.58 -24.83
C VAL A 770 3.79 12.54 -25.83
N ASP A 771 4.13 12.95 -27.05
CA ASP A 771 4.60 12.07 -28.11
C ASP A 771 5.97 11.45 -27.75
N ASP A 772 6.92 12.26 -27.28
CA ASP A 772 8.23 11.78 -26.79
C ASP A 772 8.06 10.78 -25.64
N MET A 773 7.17 11.07 -24.70
CA MET A 773 6.93 10.19 -23.58
C MET A 773 6.24 8.89 -23.98
N LEU A 774 5.17 8.92 -24.79
CA LEU A 774 4.47 7.71 -25.18
C LEU A 774 5.38 6.78 -26.01
N ALA A 775 6.25 7.36 -26.84
CA ALA A 775 7.29 6.60 -27.53
C ALA A 775 8.25 5.94 -26.54
N ARG A 776 8.75 6.69 -25.55
CA ARG A 776 9.70 6.16 -24.55
C ARG A 776 9.07 5.18 -23.56
N ILE A 777 7.80 5.37 -23.18
CA ILE A 777 7.07 4.47 -22.26
C ILE A 777 6.72 3.16 -22.93
N ALA A 778 6.45 3.16 -24.24
CA ALA A 778 6.27 1.90 -24.98
C ALA A 778 7.54 1.01 -24.91
N GLU A 779 8.70 1.61 -24.65
CA GLU A 779 10.01 0.95 -24.58
C GLU A 779 10.54 0.81 -23.14
N SER A 780 9.82 1.29 -22.11
CA SER A 780 10.29 1.34 -20.72
C SER A 780 9.39 0.53 -19.76
N GLU A 781 9.99 -0.27 -18.88
CA GLU A 781 9.28 -1.09 -17.88
C GLU A 781 9.75 -0.81 -16.43
N GLY A 782 9.05 -1.39 -15.45
CA GLY A 782 9.46 -1.38 -14.05
C GLY A 782 9.67 0.02 -13.46
N MET A 783 10.79 0.23 -12.74
CA MET A 783 11.10 1.50 -12.06
C MET A 783 11.43 2.64 -13.04
N GLU A 784 12.02 2.31 -14.21
CA GLU A 784 12.30 3.29 -15.26
C GLU A 784 11.01 3.88 -15.81
N ARG A 785 10.02 3.02 -16.09
CA ARG A 785 8.67 3.46 -16.47
C ARG A 785 8.07 4.39 -15.43
N ARG A 786 8.11 4.01 -14.14
CA ARG A 786 7.58 4.86 -13.05
C ARG A 786 8.29 6.22 -13.00
N GLY A 787 9.62 6.23 -13.14
CA GLY A 787 10.42 7.46 -13.20
C GLY A 787 10.08 8.33 -14.40
N LEU A 788 9.91 7.72 -15.58
CA LEU A 788 9.56 8.40 -16.82
C LEU A 788 8.14 8.99 -16.79
N VAL A 789 7.18 8.27 -16.22
CA VAL A 789 5.81 8.76 -15.96
C VAL A 789 5.87 10.01 -15.09
N LEU A 790 6.53 9.93 -13.92
CA LEU A 790 6.63 11.06 -12.98
C LEU A 790 7.36 12.26 -13.59
N ALA A 791 8.47 12.02 -14.31
CA ALA A 791 9.22 13.06 -15.01
C ALA A 791 8.37 13.75 -16.08
N THR A 792 7.59 12.99 -16.84
CA THR A 792 6.72 13.54 -17.89
C THR A 792 5.57 14.33 -17.29
N MET A 793 4.92 13.82 -16.25
CA MET A 793 3.87 14.57 -15.55
C MET A 793 4.40 15.91 -15.03
N SER A 794 5.62 15.92 -14.49
CA SER A 794 6.29 17.17 -14.10
C SER A 794 6.49 18.10 -15.30
N LYS A 795 6.99 17.60 -16.43
CA LYS A 795 7.15 18.40 -17.66
C LYS A 795 5.83 18.94 -18.21
N LEU A 796 4.79 18.12 -18.29
CA LEU A 796 3.46 18.56 -18.76
C LEU A 796 2.90 19.69 -17.89
N LYS A 797 3.07 19.59 -16.56
CA LYS A 797 2.74 20.69 -15.65
C LYS A 797 3.57 21.95 -15.89
N GLN A 798 4.88 21.81 -16.14
CA GLN A 798 5.73 22.93 -16.49
C GLN A 798 5.23 23.61 -17.78
N VAL A 799 4.80 22.85 -18.80
CA VAL A 799 4.19 23.41 -20.01
C VAL A 799 2.92 24.17 -19.69
N CYS A 800 1.99 23.58 -18.92
CA CYS A 800 0.74 24.23 -18.52
C CYS A 800 1.00 25.54 -17.76
N ASN A 801 2.02 25.57 -16.90
CA ASN A 801 2.42 26.75 -16.15
C ASN A 801 3.04 27.81 -17.05
N HIS A 802 4.13 27.49 -17.75
CA HIS A 802 4.81 28.42 -18.66
C HIS A 802 5.86 27.72 -19.56
N PRO A 803 5.95 28.00 -20.87
CA PRO A 803 6.99 27.47 -21.75
C PRO A 803 8.42 27.66 -21.24
N ALA A 804 8.77 28.87 -20.77
CA ALA A 804 10.08 29.17 -20.17
C ALA A 804 10.43 28.31 -18.94
N GLN A 805 9.44 27.75 -18.24
CA GLN A 805 9.68 26.83 -17.13
C GLN A 805 10.14 25.45 -17.62
N LEU A 806 9.56 24.95 -18.72
CA LEU A 806 9.99 23.69 -19.32
C LEU A 806 11.36 23.83 -19.99
N LEU A 807 11.57 24.93 -20.72
CA LEU A 807 12.77 25.15 -21.53
C LEU A 807 13.98 25.59 -20.70
N SER A 808 13.75 26.16 -19.51
CA SER A 808 14.79 26.74 -18.64
C SER A 808 15.76 27.66 -19.41
N ASP A 809 15.24 28.43 -20.36
CA ASP A 809 16.01 29.23 -21.32
C ASP A 809 16.08 30.73 -20.97
N GLY A 810 15.42 31.15 -19.89
CA GLY A 810 15.37 32.55 -19.45
C GLY A 810 14.57 33.46 -20.38
N SER A 811 13.73 32.89 -21.25
CA SER A 811 12.92 33.65 -22.20
C SER A 811 11.81 34.49 -21.51
N ALA A 812 11.35 35.53 -22.19
CA ALA A 812 10.34 36.46 -21.66
C ALA A 812 9.03 35.72 -21.30
N LEU A 813 8.40 36.14 -20.19
CA LEU A 813 7.14 35.56 -19.71
C LEU A 813 5.84 36.09 -20.36
N PRO A 814 5.69 37.39 -20.67
CA PRO A 814 4.42 37.93 -21.16
C PRO A 814 3.89 37.22 -22.42
N GLY A 815 2.58 36.97 -22.46
CA GLY A 815 1.86 36.51 -23.66
C GLY A 815 2.09 35.06 -24.09
N ARG A 816 2.80 34.25 -23.30
CA ARG A 816 3.18 32.87 -23.68
C ARG A 816 2.50 31.77 -22.86
N SER A 817 1.80 32.14 -21.78
CA SER A 817 1.06 31.21 -20.93
C SER A 817 -0.35 31.70 -20.64
N GLY A 818 -1.33 30.84 -20.87
CA GLY A 818 -2.72 31.11 -20.52
C GLY A 818 -2.95 31.23 -19.01
N LYS A 819 -2.23 30.43 -18.20
CA LYS A 819 -2.29 30.54 -16.74
C LYS A 819 -1.68 31.84 -16.22
N LEU A 820 -0.57 32.29 -16.82
CA LEU A 820 0.04 33.56 -16.44
C LEU A 820 -0.90 34.73 -16.78
N ALA A 821 -1.48 34.73 -17.99
CA ALA A 821 -2.46 35.73 -18.39
C ALA A 821 -3.65 35.75 -17.41
N ARG A 822 -4.18 34.58 -17.06
CA ARG A 822 -5.29 34.49 -16.09
C ARG A 822 -4.86 34.95 -14.70
N LEU A 823 -3.67 34.58 -14.23
CA LEU A 823 -3.13 35.04 -12.96
C LEU A 823 -3.04 36.58 -12.92
N GLU A 824 -2.55 37.20 -13.99
CA GLU A 824 -2.46 38.65 -14.10
C GLU A 824 -3.83 39.33 -14.04
N GLU A 825 -4.83 38.83 -14.78
CA GLU A 825 -6.20 39.34 -14.72
C GLU A 825 -6.80 39.25 -13.31
N LEU A 826 -6.58 38.11 -12.63
CA LEU A 826 -7.09 37.90 -11.28
C LEU A 826 -6.40 38.86 -10.29
N LEU A 827 -5.07 39.00 -10.36
CA LEU A 827 -4.31 39.90 -9.50
C LEU A 827 -4.64 41.37 -9.77
N GLU A 828 -4.89 41.76 -11.01
CA GLU A 828 -5.32 43.12 -11.36
C GLU A 828 -6.64 43.48 -10.68
N SER A 829 -7.62 42.57 -10.70
CA SER A 829 -8.89 42.74 -9.96
C SER A 829 -8.67 42.82 -8.45
N VAL A 830 -7.87 41.91 -7.89
CA VAL A 830 -7.60 41.86 -6.44
C VAL A 830 -6.93 43.15 -5.96
N LEU A 831 -5.93 43.63 -6.69
CA LEU A 831 -5.21 44.85 -6.34
C LEU A 831 -6.09 46.10 -6.51
N ALA A 832 -6.96 46.13 -7.51
CA ALA A 832 -7.92 47.23 -7.71
C ALA A 832 -8.93 47.33 -6.55
N GLU A 833 -9.29 46.21 -5.92
CA GLU A 833 -10.15 46.14 -4.74
C GLU A 833 -9.39 46.48 -3.43
N GLY A 834 -8.06 46.60 -3.48
CA GLY A 834 -7.21 46.86 -2.30
C GLY A 834 -6.92 45.64 -1.44
N ASP A 835 -7.35 44.46 -1.90
CA ASP A 835 -7.24 43.17 -1.24
C ASP A 835 -5.83 42.57 -1.32
N LYS A 836 -5.61 41.46 -0.60
CA LYS A 836 -4.32 40.74 -0.61
C LYS A 836 -4.46 39.32 -1.13
N ALA A 837 -3.51 38.90 -1.96
CA ALA A 837 -3.46 37.58 -2.57
C ALA A 837 -2.29 36.73 -2.07
N LEU A 838 -2.57 35.47 -1.74
CA LEU A 838 -1.57 34.41 -1.69
C LEU A 838 -1.54 33.68 -3.04
N VAL A 839 -0.35 33.55 -3.63
CA VAL A 839 -0.16 32.77 -4.86
C VAL A 839 0.70 31.55 -4.52
N PHE A 840 0.19 30.36 -4.84
CA PHE A 840 0.87 29.09 -4.58
C PHE A 840 1.32 28.43 -5.88
N THR A 841 2.56 27.93 -5.89
CA THR A 841 3.09 27.06 -6.95
C THR A 841 3.87 25.89 -6.35
N GLN A 842 3.83 24.72 -6.96
CA GLN A 842 4.65 23.58 -6.54
C GLN A 842 6.14 23.77 -6.91
N PHE A 843 6.46 24.64 -7.86
CA PHE A 843 7.79 24.78 -8.44
C PHE A 843 8.49 26.04 -7.94
N ALA A 844 9.45 25.87 -7.02
CA ALA A 844 10.19 27.01 -6.48
C ALA A 844 11.00 27.78 -7.54
N GLU A 845 11.53 27.08 -8.55
CA GLU A 845 12.23 27.68 -9.70
C GLU A 845 11.31 28.65 -10.46
N PHE A 846 10.09 28.21 -10.78
CA PHE A 846 9.12 29.06 -11.48
C PHE A 846 8.67 30.24 -10.62
N GLY A 847 8.54 30.04 -9.30
CA GLY A 847 8.31 31.13 -8.38
C GLY A 847 9.40 32.20 -8.45
N GLY A 848 10.67 31.80 -8.62
CA GLY A 848 11.79 32.70 -8.86
C GLY A 848 11.66 33.53 -10.15
N HIS A 849 11.04 32.99 -11.21
CA HIS A 849 10.76 33.72 -12.44
C HIS A 849 9.56 34.66 -12.30
N LEU A 850 8.54 34.26 -11.54
CA LEU A 850 7.30 35.03 -11.34
C LEU A 850 7.51 36.29 -10.50
N VAL A 851 8.36 36.24 -9.46
CA VAL A 851 8.61 37.40 -8.59
C VAL A 851 9.01 38.66 -9.37
N PRO A 852 10.10 38.67 -10.17
CA PRO A 852 10.51 39.87 -10.89
C PRO A 852 9.45 40.32 -11.91
N HIS A 853 8.75 39.37 -12.54
CA HIS A 853 7.69 39.65 -13.51
C HIS A 853 6.48 40.33 -12.87
N LEU A 854 5.93 39.75 -11.80
CA LEU A 854 4.78 40.30 -11.08
C LEU A 854 5.12 41.62 -10.41
N SER A 855 6.32 41.75 -9.84
CA SER A 855 6.78 43.03 -9.27
C SER A 855 6.86 44.13 -10.32
N ALA A 856 7.37 43.82 -11.52
CA ALA A 856 7.42 44.80 -12.62
C ALA A 856 6.03 45.12 -13.19
N ARG A 857 5.15 44.12 -13.34
CA ARG A 857 3.81 44.28 -13.93
C ARG A 857 2.86 45.09 -13.05
N PHE A 858 2.98 44.97 -11.73
CA PHE A 858 2.06 45.60 -10.77
C PHE A 858 2.73 46.70 -9.93
N ASP A 859 4.00 47.02 -10.21
CA ASP A 859 4.79 48.02 -9.48
C ASP A 859 4.69 47.83 -7.95
N THR A 860 4.86 46.59 -7.50
CA THR A 860 4.67 46.22 -6.09
C THR A 860 5.71 45.20 -5.62
N GLU A 861 5.99 45.22 -4.33
CA GLU A 861 6.83 44.21 -3.72
C GLU A 861 6.10 42.87 -3.67
N VAL A 862 6.75 41.81 -4.14
CA VAL A 862 6.25 40.44 -4.09
C VAL A 862 7.22 39.57 -3.27
N PRO A 863 7.02 39.44 -1.94
CA PRO A 863 7.78 38.48 -1.15
C PRO A 863 7.59 37.05 -1.67
N PHE A 864 8.63 36.22 -1.52
CA PHE A 864 8.61 34.82 -1.94
C PHE A 864 9.14 33.89 -0.84
N LEU A 865 8.29 32.97 -0.39
CA LEU A 865 8.59 31.99 0.64
C LEU A 865 8.75 30.59 0.03
N HIS A 866 9.96 30.04 0.14
CA HIS A 866 10.29 28.69 -0.34
C HIS A 866 11.10 27.89 0.68
N GLY A 867 11.34 26.60 0.38
CA GLY A 867 11.99 25.68 1.33
C GLY A 867 13.42 26.07 1.75
N GLY A 868 14.09 26.91 0.95
CA GLY A 868 15.44 27.42 1.24
C GLY A 868 15.47 28.71 2.06
N THR A 869 14.31 29.32 2.36
CA THR A 869 14.25 30.60 3.09
C THR A 869 14.62 30.41 4.58
N PRO A 870 15.64 31.12 5.11
CA PRO A 870 16.02 31.04 6.52
C PRO A 870 14.89 31.47 7.46
N LYS A 871 14.84 30.89 8.68
CA LYS A 871 13.75 31.14 9.66
C LYS A 871 13.53 32.63 9.94
N LYS A 872 14.60 33.39 10.18
CA LYS A 872 14.49 34.83 10.47
C LYS A 872 13.85 35.61 9.32
N ALA A 873 14.27 35.33 8.08
CA ALA A 873 13.71 35.96 6.89
C ALA A 873 12.23 35.56 6.67
N ARG A 874 11.89 34.30 6.94
CA ARG A 874 10.51 33.80 6.89
C ARG A 874 9.60 34.57 7.85
N ASP A 875 9.97 34.66 9.12
CA ASP A 875 9.17 35.37 10.13
C ASP A 875 8.98 36.85 9.72
N THR A 876 10.04 37.52 9.24
CA THR A 876 9.95 38.90 8.73
C THR A 876 9.01 39.05 7.52
N MET A 877 9.03 38.13 6.55
CA MET A 877 8.12 38.19 5.40
C MET A 877 6.65 38.03 5.84
N VAL A 878 6.37 37.12 6.77
CA VAL A 878 5.02 36.86 7.29
C VAL A 878 4.50 38.06 8.06
N GLU A 879 5.30 38.63 8.95
CA GLU A 879 4.96 39.85 9.68
C GLU A 879 4.67 41.01 8.71
N ARG A 880 5.56 41.22 7.74
CA ARG A 880 5.41 42.28 6.75
C ARG A 880 4.17 42.12 5.88
N PHE A 881 3.83 40.90 5.47
CA PHE A 881 2.61 40.66 4.67
C PHE A 881 1.32 40.88 5.48
N GLN A 882 1.32 40.53 6.76
CA GLN A 882 0.16 40.70 7.65
C GLN A 882 -0.11 42.18 8.01
N ASP A 883 0.89 43.06 7.88
CA ASP A 883 0.74 44.51 8.06
C ASP A 883 -0.22 45.10 7.00
N PRO A 884 -1.21 45.95 7.36
CA PRO A 884 -2.11 46.59 6.40
C PRO A 884 -1.40 47.31 5.24
N ASP A 885 -0.27 47.96 5.52
CA ASP A 885 0.56 48.71 4.56
C ASP A 885 1.65 47.84 3.90
N GLY A 886 1.68 46.55 4.25
CA GLY A 886 2.57 45.55 3.67
C GLY A 886 2.25 45.18 2.22
N PRO A 887 3.09 44.33 1.59
CA PRO A 887 2.88 43.87 0.22
C PRO A 887 1.51 43.24 0.03
N LYS A 888 0.94 43.43 -1.16
CA LYS A 888 -0.40 42.94 -1.52
C LYS A 888 -0.38 41.55 -2.15
N ILE A 889 0.75 41.12 -2.70
CA ILE A 889 0.93 39.78 -3.28
C ILE A 889 1.99 39.05 -2.47
N PHE A 890 1.72 37.81 -2.05
CA PHE A 890 2.71 36.94 -1.44
C PHE A 890 2.77 35.61 -2.17
N LEU A 891 3.94 35.29 -2.75
CA LEU A 891 4.18 34.04 -3.45
C LEU A 891 4.74 32.99 -2.48
N LEU A 892 4.21 31.77 -2.53
CA LEU A 892 4.65 30.66 -1.68
C LEU A 892 4.81 29.38 -2.50
N SER A 893 5.89 28.64 -2.25
CA SER A 893 5.96 27.25 -2.72
C SER A 893 5.02 26.38 -1.87
N LEU A 894 4.25 25.47 -2.49
CA LEU A 894 3.25 24.63 -1.80
C LEU A 894 3.81 23.90 -0.57
N LYS A 895 5.00 23.29 -0.69
CA LYS A 895 5.63 22.57 0.44
C LYS A 895 6.06 23.49 1.59
N ALA A 896 6.48 24.72 1.30
CA ALA A 896 6.92 25.65 2.33
C ALA A 896 5.76 26.43 2.97
N GLY A 897 4.72 26.73 2.18
CA GLY A 897 3.47 27.33 2.63
C GLY A 897 2.52 26.34 3.31
N GLY A 898 2.69 25.05 3.07
CA GLY A 898 1.91 23.97 3.68
C GLY A 898 2.16 23.74 5.16
N THR A 899 3.11 24.43 5.82
CA THR A 899 3.44 24.18 7.24
C THR A 899 3.22 25.38 8.16
N GLY A 900 2.40 25.23 9.21
CA GLY A 900 2.31 26.10 10.39
C GLY A 900 1.90 27.57 10.28
N LEU A 901 1.91 28.19 9.11
CA LEU A 901 1.74 29.66 8.97
C LEU A 901 0.30 30.12 9.21
N THR A 902 0.14 31.38 9.63
CA THR A 902 -1.13 32.11 9.75
C THR A 902 -1.03 33.34 8.84
N LEU A 903 -1.85 33.41 7.79
CA LEU A 903 -1.82 34.44 6.73
C LEU A 903 -3.22 35.03 6.50
N THR A 904 -3.91 35.35 7.59
CA THR A 904 -5.30 35.82 7.61
C THR A 904 -5.53 37.18 6.95
N ALA A 905 -4.48 37.97 6.69
CA ALA A 905 -4.60 39.22 5.93
C ALA A 905 -4.93 39.01 4.44
N ALA A 906 -4.77 37.79 3.91
CA ALA A 906 -5.19 37.46 2.55
C ALA A 906 -6.62 36.94 2.55
N ASN A 907 -7.44 37.46 1.65
CA ASN A 907 -8.77 36.97 1.34
C ASN A 907 -8.86 36.34 -0.06
N HIS A 908 -7.78 36.43 -0.87
CA HIS A 908 -7.65 35.68 -2.12
C HIS A 908 -6.52 34.66 -2.03
N VAL A 909 -6.81 33.42 -2.41
CA VAL A 909 -5.85 32.32 -2.51
C VAL A 909 -5.87 31.80 -3.93
N ILE A 910 -4.72 31.83 -4.61
CA ILE A 910 -4.59 31.41 -6.01
C ILE A 910 -3.63 30.23 -6.07
N HIS A 911 -4.12 29.06 -6.49
CA HIS A 911 -3.29 27.90 -6.80
C HIS A 911 -2.98 27.89 -8.30
N LEU A 912 -1.72 28.15 -8.63
CA LEU A 912 -1.27 28.29 -10.02
C LEU A 912 -1.17 26.94 -10.72
N ASP A 913 -0.77 25.90 -10.00
CA ASP A 913 -0.69 24.53 -10.49
C ASP A 913 -1.44 23.58 -9.56
N ARG A 914 -2.08 22.55 -10.15
CA ARG A 914 -2.87 21.58 -9.39
C ARG A 914 -1.98 20.55 -8.75
N TRP A 915 -2.16 20.31 -7.45
CA TRP A 915 -1.52 19.22 -6.73
C TRP A 915 -2.45 18.00 -6.71
N TRP A 916 -1.87 16.80 -6.88
CA TRP A 916 -2.65 15.56 -7.05
C TRP A 916 -3.33 15.08 -5.75
N ASN A 917 -2.82 15.52 -4.60
CA ASN A 917 -3.42 15.25 -3.29
C ASN A 917 -4.16 16.51 -2.81
N PRO A 918 -5.51 16.53 -2.84
CA PRO A 918 -6.31 17.69 -2.42
C PRO A 918 -5.96 18.18 -1.02
N ALA A 919 -5.57 17.28 -0.10
CA ALA A 919 -5.24 17.63 1.27
C ALA A 919 -4.08 18.62 1.37
N VAL A 920 -3.12 18.59 0.44
CA VAL A 920 -1.97 19.53 0.43
C VAL A 920 -2.42 20.92 -0.04
N GLU A 921 -3.28 21.01 -1.04
CA GLU A 921 -3.87 22.29 -1.49
C GLU A 921 -4.78 22.88 -0.40
N ASP A 922 -5.61 22.04 0.21
CA ASP A 922 -6.50 22.44 1.30
C ASP A 922 -5.68 22.94 2.49
N GLN A 923 -4.57 22.27 2.83
CA GLN A 923 -3.64 22.72 3.85
C GLN A 923 -2.97 24.06 3.51
N ALA A 924 -2.66 24.33 2.24
CA ALA A 924 -2.14 25.64 1.83
C ALA A 924 -3.23 26.73 1.87
N THR A 925 -4.45 26.40 1.46
CA THR A 925 -5.63 27.29 1.47
C THR A 925 -6.03 27.71 2.88
N ASP A 926 -6.00 26.74 3.80
CA ASP A 926 -6.34 26.90 5.21
C ASP A 926 -5.38 27.84 5.97
N ARG A 927 -4.31 28.33 5.33
CA ARG A 927 -3.43 29.38 5.88
C ARG A 927 -4.09 30.76 5.87
N ALA A 928 -4.90 31.05 4.85
CA ALA A 928 -5.73 32.24 4.76
C ALA A 928 -7.11 32.00 5.40
N PHE A 929 -7.70 30.82 5.18
CA PHE A 929 -8.98 30.43 5.76
C PHE A 929 -8.82 29.89 7.19
N ARG A 930 -8.42 30.76 8.12
CA ARG A 930 -8.12 30.43 9.51
C ARG A 930 -8.84 31.38 10.47
N ILE A 931 -9.02 30.96 11.73
CA ILE A 931 -9.57 31.81 12.78
C ILE A 931 -8.78 33.12 12.85
N GLY A 932 -9.49 34.24 12.76
CA GLY A 932 -8.92 35.58 12.62
C GLY A 932 -9.19 36.21 11.25
N GLN A 933 -9.59 35.39 10.27
CA GLN A 933 -10.14 35.87 8.99
C GLN A 933 -11.47 36.59 9.22
N ARG A 934 -11.63 37.75 8.57
CA ARG A 934 -12.81 38.62 8.69
C ARG A 934 -13.52 38.85 7.35
N GLN A 935 -12.94 38.39 6.25
CA GLN A 935 -13.49 38.51 4.89
C GLN A 935 -13.67 37.12 4.27
N ASP A 936 -14.66 36.99 3.38
CA ASP A 936 -14.85 35.78 2.57
C ASP A 936 -13.56 35.44 1.83
N VAL A 937 -13.17 34.17 1.87
CA VAL A 937 -11.92 33.71 1.24
C VAL A 937 -12.26 33.12 -0.12
N GLN A 938 -11.77 33.77 -1.17
CA GLN A 938 -11.88 33.31 -2.54
C GLN A 938 -10.68 32.44 -2.89
N VAL A 939 -10.94 31.16 -3.17
CA VAL A 939 -9.93 30.17 -3.53
C VAL A 939 -10.05 29.89 -5.02
N ARG A 940 -9.03 30.28 -5.78
CA ARG A 940 -8.99 30.20 -7.25
C ARG A 940 -8.00 29.11 -7.65
N LYS A 941 -8.49 28.02 -8.24
CA LYS A 941 -7.67 26.88 -8.68
C LYS A 941 -7.53 26.94 -10.20
N LEU A 942 -6.34 27.28 -10.71
CA LEU A 942 -6.10 27.40 -12.15
C LEU A 942 -5.87 26.01 -12.75
N THR A 943 -6.63 25.69 -13.79
CA THR A 943 -6.61 24.39 -14.48
C THR A 943 -6.60 24.63 -15.99
N CYS A 944 -5.65 24.02 -16.72
CA CYS A 944 -5.66 24.08 -18.19
C CYS A 944 -6.66 23.10 -18.82
N ILE A 945 -7.53 23.61 -19.70
CA ILE A 945 -8.55 22.82 -20.43
C ILE A 945 -7.89 21.82 -21.38
N GLY A 946 -8.47 20.62 -21.48
CA GLY A 946 -8.06 19.54 -22.36
C GLY A 946 -6.72 18.92 -22.00
N THR A 947 -6.18 19.23 -20.82
CA THR A 947 -4.87 18.73 -20.37
C THR A 947 -5.00 17.69 -19.26
N LEU A 948 -3.88 17.05 -18.93
CA LEU A 948 -3.63 16.28 -17.71
C LEU A 948 -4.27 16.90 -16.46
N GLU A 949 -4.22 18.24 -16.30
CA GLU A 949 -4.72 18.89 -15.09
C GLU A 949 -6.25 18.76 -14.95
N GLU A 950 -6.99 18.93 -16.03
CA GLU A 950 -8.45 18.79 -16.03
C GLU A 950 -8.88 17.33 -15.84
N LYS A 951 -8.20 16.40 -16.52
CA LYS A 951 -8.50 14.97 -16.42
C LYS A 951 -8.25 14.43 -15.01
N ILE A 952 -7.19 14.89 -14.34
CA ILE A 952 -6.92 14.54 -12.95
C ILE A 952 -7.95 15.17 -12.02
N ASP A 953 -8.31 16.44 -12.22
CA ASP A 953 -9.32 17.11 -11.40
C ASP A 953 -10.67 16.39 -11.47
N LYS A 954 -11.11 16.00 -12.67
CA LYS A 954 -12.31 15.18 -12.88
C LYS A 954 -12.23 13.84 -12.15
N MET A 955 -11.10 13.14 -12.23
CA MET A 955 -10.92 11.87 -11.54
C MET A 955 -10.93 12.00 -10.01
N ILE A 956 -10.38 13.09 -9.48
CA ILE A 956 -10.42 13.41 -8.04
C ILE A 956 -11.86 13.67 -7.59
N GLU A 957 -12.67 14.36 -8.41
CA GLU A 957 -14.08 14.62 -8.12
C GLU A 957 -14.93 13.35 -8.18
N ASP A 958 -14.78 12.53 -9.21
CA ASP A 958 -15.49 11.25 -9.35
C ASP A 958 -15.14 10.30 -8.18
N LYS A 959 -13.88 10.31 -7.72
CA LYS A 959 -13.45 9.51 -6.58
C LYS A 959 -13.82 10.11 -5.23
N LYS A 960 -14.11 11.41 -5.10
CA LYS A 960 -14.50 12.03 -3.81
C LYS A 960 -15.72 11.34 -3.16
N ALA A 961 -16.61 10.75 -3.95
CA ALA A 961 -17.75 9.96 -3.49
C ALA A 961 -17.37 8.59 -2.87
N LEU A 962 -16.26 7.98 -3.32
CA LEU A 962 -15.72 6.69 -2.82
C LEU A 962 -14.52 6.85 -1.86
N ALA A 963 -13.82 7.98 -1.94
CA ALA A 963 -12.54 8.26 -1.28
C ALA A 963 -12.64 8.45 0.23
N GLN A 964 -13.85 8.66 0.79
CA GLN A 964 -14.03 8.64 2.25
C GLN A 964 -13.89 7.23 2.86
N LEU A 965 -13.77 6.17 2.04
CA LEU A 965 -13.68 4.80 2.54
C LEU A 965 -12.45 3.99 2.08
N VAL A 966 -11.86 4.17 0.88
CA VAL A 966 -10.93 3.13 0.36
C VAL A 966 -9.69 3.58 -0.47
N VAL A 967 -9.59 4.81 -1.01
CA VAL A 967 -8.49 5.11 -1.96
C VAL A 967 -7.31 5.82 -1.30
N GLY A 968 -6.14 5.18 -1.33
CA GLY A 968 -4.90 5.78 -0.83
C GLY A 968 -4.43 6.99 -1.64
N SER A 969 -4.25 8.13 -0.96
CA SER A 969 -3.96 9.45 -1.56
C SER A 969 -2.48 9.69 -1.94
N GLY A 970 -1.78 8.64 -2.40
CA GLY A 970 -0.39 8.72 -2.87
C GLY A 970 -0.28 8.78 -4.40
N GLU A 971 0.86 9.25 -4.92
CA GLU A 971 1.14 9.31 -6.39
C GLU A 971 1.26 7.92 -7.05
N ASN A 972 1.29 6.84 -6.27
CA ASN A 972 1.54 5.49 -6.75
C ASN A 972 0.50 5.01 -7.78
N TRP A 973 -0.78 5.36 -7.61
CA TRP A 973 -1.84 4.90 -8.51
C TRP A 973 -1.65 5.44 -9.94
N LEU A 974 -1.05 6.62 -10.10
CA LEU A 974 -0.74 7.21 -11.42
C LEU A 974 0.36 6.43 -12.14
N THR A 975 1.35 5.95 -11.38
CA THR A 975 2.45 5.14 -11.94
C THR A 975 2.05 3.70 -12.26
N GLU A 976 0.91 3.25 -11.73
CA GLU A 976 0.34 1.91 -11.91
C GLU A 976 -0.70 1.83 -13.04
N LEU A 977 -1.11 2.98 -13.63
CA LEU A 977 -2.00 3.00 -14.79
C LEU A 977 -1.39 2.25 -15.98
N SER A 978 -2.21 1.54 -16.75
CA SER A 978 -1.76 0.91 -18.01
C SER A 978 -1.35 1.97 -19.04
N THR A 979 -0.55 1.60 -20.04
CA THR A 979 -0.13 2.55 -21.11
C THR A 979 -1.33 3.15 -21.84
N GLN A 980 -2.41 2.40 -22.02
CA GLN A 980 -3.64 2.92 -22.63
C GLN A 980 -4.35 3.94 -21.73
N GLN A 981 -4.49 3.64 -20.43
CA GLN A 981 -5.08 4.58 -19.46
C GLN A 981 -4.22 5.84 -19.31
N LEU A 982 -2.90 5.68 -19.34
CA LEU A 982 -1.97 6.80 -19.28
C LEU A 982 -2.07 7.67 -20.54
N ARG A 983 -2.18 7.06 -21.74
CA ARG A 983 -2.41 7.78 -22.99
C ARG A 983 -3.70 8.60 -22.92
N GLU A 984 -4.80 8.01 -22.47
CA GLU A 984 -6.08 8.72 -22.31
C GLU A 984 -5.94 9.91 -21.34
N LEU A 985 -5.17 9.73 -20.26
CA LEU A 985 -4.94 10.75 -19.24
C LEU A 985 -4.08 11.93 -19.74
N VAL A 986 -3.07 11.69 -20.58
CA VAL A 986 -2.12 12.72 -21.01
C VAL A 986 -2.41 13.32 -22.39
N THR A 987 -3.24 12.68 -23.21
CA THR A 987 -3.54 13.18 -24.56
C THR A 987 -4.28 14.52 -24.48
N LEU A 988 -3.90 15.47 -25.33
CA LEU A 988 -4.54 16.78 -25.40
C LEU A 988 -5.90 16.67 -26.10
N ASP A 989 -6.95 17.22 -25.48
CA ASP A 989 -8.28 17.26 -26.10
C ASP A 989 -8.39 18.43 -27.09
N ALA A 990 -9.27 18.29 -28.08
CA ALA A 990 -9.41 19.26 -29.18
C ALA A 990 -9.82 20.68 -28.72
N GLU A 991 -10.39 20.81 -27.51
CA GLU A 991 -10.85 22.07 -26.92
C GLU A 991 -9.73 22.83 -26.17
N ALA A 992 -8.50 22.30 -26.12
CA ALA A 992 -7.41 22.88 -25.31
C ALA A 992 -6.87 24.23 -25.82
N THR A 993 -7.03 24.52 -27.13
CA THR A 993 -6.71 25.81 -27.73
C THR A 993 -8.00 26.54 -28.01
N GLY A 994 -8.21 27.70 -27.37
CA GLY A 994 -9.44 28.50 -27.52
C GLY A 994 -9.59 29.15 -28.89
N ALA A 995 -9.87 28.33 -29.92
CA ALA A 995 -10.28 28.76 -31.25
C ALA A 995 -11.74 29.22 -31.28
#